data_AF-A0A1J1IKC6-F1
#
_entry.id   AF-A0A1J1IKC6-F1
#
_cell.length_a   1.000
_cell.length_b   1.000
_cell.length_c   1.000
_cell.angle_alpha   90.00
_cell.angle_beta   90.00
_cell.angle_gamma   90.00
#
_symmetry.space_group_name_H-M   'P 1'
#
loop_
_entity.id
_entity.type
_entity.pdbx_description
1 polymer ?
#
loop_
_entity_poly.entity_id
_entity_poly.type
_entity_poly.pdbx_seq_one_letter_code
_entity_poly.pdbx_strand_id
1 'polypeptide(L)'
;MYHLIINFCYILLSINVLYASPISNEIGNEFVLTKDVKMKNRWVLIPDTNGRMHLVDMKAYKPNHESQPVFNVKRDVKFILSTQRVQGVEIKMNLTSLLNARFGKNHPTRFLIHGWNGDMTSAVNERVTREYLKRGQFNVISVDWSKGAGTLDYIAASYRVYEVANFTAKFIDFLVEHGYIRFNNIHVIGHSLGGHTAGLVGKYVKGGKIRAIFGLDPAGPLFDLNNPEERIAADDGEYVEVLHTNGGFLGIGSPIGQADFFPNFGRWQPGCGIDLTGTCSHSRAPEFFAESINSNAFIATRCASFKEIKNERCTTEWLNERIMMNPEAINTNLKGGINLIKIRENFSVFHLKMNKFGALIILVLASAVTSSPLLRDETDDISPLREFKEEVNVDDPKHRWAMIPDGDGRMHLIDLNIYPVDIEPSWNADQDVFFLLYTRRNPTSGERITFNADAIRNTNFNSGAPVRFVIHGWNNDHTSAVNTQITSAYLQNGEFNVIVVDWGAGANTIDYVSARNRINSVADVVARLIDFLVNNGLTQTTRVYVVGHSLGGHTAGLTGKRVTRGRLPYIMGLDPAGPLFSTGNVNERIDAGDANQVEIMHTNGWTLGFGEPLGRADFFPNGGRSQPGCGIDLTGSCAHGRAPTYFAESLNSAAGFVANRCATFAEVDRNQCTIQSSGHRMGGEPPNLTHNGFFLLATNSNAPFARG
;
A
#
# COMPACT_ATOMS: atom_id res chain seq x y z
N MET A 1 -13.08 -6.88 -13.43
CA MET A 1 -13.41 -6.18 -12.17
C MET A 1 -13.31 -7.11 -10.97
N TYR A 2 -14.06 -8.19 -10.96
CA TYR A 2 -14.05 -9.30 -9.99
C TYR A 2 -12.69 -10.05 -9.76
N HIS A 3 -11.55 -9.60 -10.28
CA HIS A 3 -10.22 -10.20 -9.98
C HIS A 3 -9.21 -9.16 -9.45
N LEU A 4 -9.52 -7.86 -9.56
CA LEU A 4 -8.73 -6.77 -8.99
C LEU A 4 -8.94 -6.64 -7.48
N ILE A 5 -10.09 -7.09 -6.99
CA ILE A 5 -10.56 -6.82 -5.64
C ILE A 5 -10.06 -7.90 -4.66
N ILE A 6 -9.98 -9.19 -5.07
CA ILE A 6 -9.34 -10.25 -4.25
C ILE A 6 -7.89 -9.91 -3.96
N ASN A 7 -7.19 -9.33 -4.95
CA ASN A 7 -5.81 -8.91 -4.78
C ASN A 7 -5.70 -7.77 -3.77
N PHE A 8 -6.71 -6.90 -3.66
CA PHE A 8 -6.75 -5.80 -2.68
C PHE A 8 -6.82 -6.30 -1.23
N CYS A 9 -7.54 -7.41 -1.04
CA CYS A 9 -7.75 -8.02 0.27
C CYS A 9 -6.52 -8.76 0.80
N TYR A 10 -5.84 -9.50 -0.08
CA TYR A 10 -4.67 -10.26 0.31
C TYR A 10 -3.40 -9.44 0.46
N ILE A 11 -3.38 -8.12 0.16
CA ILE A 11 -2.24 -7.22 0.46
C ILE A 11 -2.24 -6.75 1.91
N LEU A 12 -3.37 -6.99 2.55
CA LEU A 12 -3.71 -6.39 3.80
C LEU A 12 -2.70 -6.65 4.93
N LEU A 13 -2.25 -7.91 4.89
CA LEU A 13 -2.05 -8.81 6.04
C LEU A 13 -0.59 -8.92 6.49
N SER A 14 0.32 -8.22 5.82
CA SER A 14 1.77 -8.54 5.94
C SER A 14 2.68 -7.35 6.02
N ILE A 15 2.12 -6.17 5.80
CA ILE A 15 2.76 -4.94 6.26
C ILE A 15 2.72 -4.91 7.80
N ASN A 16 1.70 -5.52 8.42
CA ASN A 16 1.53 -5.52 9.87
C ASN A 16 2.34 -6.54 10.65
N VAL A 17 3.19 -7.24 9.94
CA VAL A 17 4.06 -8.17 10.58
C VAL A 17 5.41 -7.48 10.81
N LEU A 18 5.93 -6.58 9.98
CA LEU A 18 7.35 -6.16 10.12
C LEU A 18 7.80 -5.20 11.23
N TYR A 19 6.98 -4.40 11.91
CA TYR A 19 7.55 -3.44 12.88
C TYR A 19 6.71 -3.17 14.13
N ALA A 20 7.13 -3.77 15.24
CA ALA A 20 6.84 -3.32 16.60
C ALA A 20 8.13 -2.85 17.30
N SER A 21 8.13 -1.56 17.65
CA SER A 21 8.91 -0.79 18.64
C SER A 21 10.38 -0.37 18.42
N PRO A 22 10.76 0.81 18.96
CA PRO A 22 11.94 1.61 18.61
C PRO A 22 13.13 1.33 19.54
N ILE A 23 14.38 1.56 19.10
CA ILE A 23 15.56 1.98 19.91
C ILE A 23 16.78 2.23 18.99
N SER A 24 17.46 3.35 19.26
CA SER A 24 18.85 3.78 18.95
C SER A 24 19.36 3.89 17.51
N ASN A 25 19.92 5.08 17.24
CA ASN A 25 20.95 5.36 16.25
C ASN A 25 22.07 4.29 16.30
N GLU A 26 22.16 3.42 15.31
CA GLU A 26 23.42 2.87 14.76
C GLU A 26 23.13 1.99 13.52
N ILE A 27 23.79 2.33 12.42
CA ILE A 27 24.20 1.51 11.26
C ILE A 27 23.28 0.35 10.82
N GLY A 28 22.58 0.56 9.69
CA GLY A 28 22.38 -0.44 8.63
C GLY A 28 21.58 -1.71 8.92
N ASN A 29 20.25 -1.65 8.94
CA ASN A 29 19.42 -2.86 8.78
C ASN A 29 18.24 -2.60 7.81
N GLU A 30 18.36 -3.11 6.58
CA GLU A 30 17.24 -3.38 5.68
C GLU A 30 16.49 -4.61 6.22
N PHE A 31 15.16 -4.56 6.31
CA PHE A 31 14.35 -5.69 6.78
C PHE A 31 14.31 -6.79 5.72
N VAL A 32 15.27 -7.70 5.77
CA VAL A 32 15.24 -8.98 5.05
C VAL A 32 14.92 -10.07 6.05
N LEU A 33 13.85 -10.82 5.80
CA LEU A 33 13.47 -11.98 6.60
C LEU A 33 14.45 -13.13 6.30
N THR A 34 15.49 -13.27 7.12
CA THR A 34 16.50 -14.33 7.02
C THR A 34 16.06 -15.58 7.80
N LYS A 35 16.59 -16.76 7.44
CA LYS A 35 16.23 -18.05 8.05
C LYS A 35 16.59 -18.17 9.54
N ASP A 36 17.60 -17.41 10.01
CA ASP A 36 18.16 -17.53 11.37
C ASP A 36 17.72 -16.43 12.37
N VAL A 37 16.86 -15.49 11.96
CA VAL A 37 16.34 -14.47 12.88
C VAL A 37 15.12 -15.01 13.61
N LYS A 38 15.09 -14.89 14.95
CA LYS A 38 13.86 -15.09 15.76
C LYS A 38 12.74 -14.27 15.13
N MET A 39 11.83 -14.96 14.42
CA MET A 39 10.77 -14.36 13.64
C MET A 39 9.87 -13.55 14.57
N LYS A 40 9.96 -12.21 14.52
CA LYS A 40 9.07 -11.29 15.27
C LYS A 40 7.59 -11.46 14.86
N ASN A 41 7.33 -12.26 13.81
CA ASN A 41 6.44 -11.90 12.74
C ASN A 41 5.78 -13.12 12.12
N ARG A 42 4.48 -13.30 12.37
CA ARG A 42 3.79 -14.57 12.10
C ARG A 42 3.29 -14.69 10.66
N TRP A 43 2.95 -13.62 9.96
CA TRP A 43 2.25 -13.70 8.66
C TRP A 43 2.88 -12.77 7.60
N VAL A 44 3.18 -13.26 6.40
CA VAL A 44 3.87 -12.46 5.35
C VAL A 44 3.14 -12.58 4.00
N LEU A 45 3.20 -11.51 3.20
CA LEU A 45 2.43 -11.32 1.97
C LEU A 45 3.42 -11.68 0.92
N ILE A 46 3.00 -12.50 0.01
CA ILE A 46 3.84 -12.84 -1.09
C ILE A 46 2.98 -12.80 -2.35
N PRO A 47 3.44 -12.18 -3.44
CA PRO A 47 2.80 -12.27 -4.74
C PRO A 47 3.13 -13.62 -5.36
N ASP A 48 2.19 -14.18 -6.10
CA ASP A 48 2.50 -15.16 -7.11
C ASP A 48 3.05 -14.52 -8.39
N THR A 49 3.52 -15.34 -9.33
CA THR A 49 4.07 -14.88 -10.62
C THR A 49 3.08 -14.19 -11.53
N ASN A 50 1.79 -14.32 -11.24
CA ASN A 50 0.70 -13.66 -11.95
C ASN A 50 0.25 -12.39 -11.21
N GLY A 51 0.96 -12.01 -10.14
CA GLY A 51 0.70 -10.82 -9.36
C GLY A 51 -0.50 -10.91 -8.44
N ARG A 52 -0.91 -12.12 -8.03
CA ARG A 52 -1.94 -12.31 -6.99
C ARG A 52 -1.30 -12.45 -5.62
N MET A 53 -1.88 -11.81 -4.61
CA MET A 53 -1.34 -11.83 -3.25
C MET A 53 -1.86 -13.02 -2.46
N HIS A 54 -1.01 -13.52 -1.57
CA HIS A 54 -1.32 -14.63 -0.68
C HIS A 54 -0.69 -14.35 0.69
N LEU A 55 -1.41 -14.73 1.75
CA LEU A 55 -0.91 -14.65 3.12
C LEU A 55 -0.27 -15.98 3.54
N VAL A 56 0.94 -15.90 4.10
CA VAL A 56 1.75 -17.06 4.51
C VAL A 56 2.05 -16.99 6.01
N ASP A 57 1.67 -18.01 6.80
CA ASP A 57 2.09 -18.13 8.21
C ASP A 57 3.55 -18.57 8.29
N MET A 58 4.44 -17.65 8.64
CA MET A 58 5.86 -17.86 8.82
C MET A 58 6.20 -18.74 10.04
N LYS A 59 5.27 -18.93 10.99
CA LYS A 59 5.43 -19.79 12.18
C LYS A 59 4.69 -21.13 12.09
N ALA A 60 3.87 -21.37 11.07
CA ALA A 60 3.15 -22.64 10.91
C ALA A 60 4.02 -23.81 10.44
N TYR A 61 5.35 -23.72 10.54
CA TYR A 61 6.23 -24.85 10.25
C TYR A 61 6.09 -25.93 11.32
N LYS A 62 5.13 -26.83 11.12
CA LYS A 62 5.26 -28.23 11.50
C LYS A 62 5.55 -29.00 10.22
N PRO A 63 6.68 -29.72 10.10
CA PRO A 63 6.87 -30.66 9.01
C PRO A 63 5.98 -31.88 9.26
N ASN A 64 4.66 -31.71 9.19
CA ASN A 64 3.71 -32.81 9.23
C ASN A 64 3.27 -33.09 7.79
N HIS A 65 3.87 -34.16 7.27
CA HIS A 65 3.73 -34.75 5.93
C HIS A 65 2.32 -35.26 5.54
N GLU A 66 1.24 -34.87 6.23
CA GLU A 66 0.00 -35.69 6.21
C GLU A 66 -1.21 -35.12 5.47
N SER A 67 -1.17 -33.89 4.92
CA SER A 67 -2.36 -33.32 4.24
C SER A 67 -2.13 -32.67 2.87
N GLN A 68 -0.92 -32.79 2.30
CA GLN A 68 -0.63 -32.35 0.92
C GLN A 68 0.00 -33.51 0.13
N PRO A 69 -0.36 -33.74 -1.15
CA PRO A 69 0.34 -34.74 -1.96
C PRO A 69 1.83 -34.39 -2.01
N VAL A 70 2.68 -35.32 -1.61
CA VAL A 70 4.13 -35.12 -1.53
C VAL A 70 4.67 -34.71 -2.91
N PHE A 71 5.20 -33.49 -3.00
CA PHE A 71 5.91 -33.01 -4.19
C PHE A 71 7.11 -33.92 -4.46
N ASN A 72 7.21 -34.42 -5.68
CA ASN A 72 8.32 -35.25 -6.13
C ASN A 72 8.93 -34.63 -7.36
N VAL A 73 10.13 -34.07 -7.24
CA VAL A 73 10.79 -33.31 -8.31
C VAL A 73 10.89 -34.09 -9.64
N LYS A 74 11.12 -35.40 -9.61
CA LYS A 74 11.26 -36.22 -10.83
C LYS A 74 9.93 -36.46 -11.56
N ARG A 75 8.82 -36.50 -10.82
CA ARG A 75 7.47 -36.69 -11.35
C ARG A 75 6.83 -35.36 -11.76
N ASP A 76 7.07 -34.34 -10.95
CA ASP A 76 6.28 -33.12 -10.93
C ASP A 76 6.95 -31.94 -11.65
N VAL A 77 8.26 -31.96 -11.84
CA VAL A 77 8.96 -30.98 -12.68
C VAL A 77 9.02 -31.48 -14.12
N LYS A 78 8.57 -30.64 -15.05
CA LYS A 78 8.57 -30.94 -16.48
C LYS A 78 9.41 -29.92 -17.23
N PHE A 79 10.14 -30.41 -18.23
CA PHE A 79 10.87 -29.54 -19.17
C PHE A 79 10.07 -29.45 -20.45
N ILE A 80 9.54 -28.27 -20.76
CA ILE A 80 8.68 -28.05 -21.92
C ILE A 80 9.47 -27.28 -22.98
N LEU A 81 9.77 -27.96 -24.09
CA LEU A 81 10.51 -27.42 -25.22
C LEU A 81 9.61 -26.66 -26.18
N SER A 82 10.06 -25.46 -26.55
CA SER A 82 9.55 -24.67 -27.64
C SER A 82 10.69 -24.23 -28.56
N THR A 83 10.49 -24.40 -29.86
CA THR A 83 11.34 -23.98 -30.98
C THR A 83 10.46 -23.33 -32.04
N GLN A 84 11.05 -22.80 -33.11
CA GLN A 84 10.26 -22.31 -34.25
C GLN A 84 9.45 -23.43 -34.96
N ARG A 85 9.80 -24.70 -34.76
CA ARG A 85 9.19 -25.85 -35.44
C ARG A 85 8.20 -26.63 -34.57
N VAL A 86 8.33 -26.53 -33.25
CA VAL A 86 7.59 -27.34 -32.27
C VAL A 86 7.32 -26.45 -31.06
N GLN A 87 6.08 -26.39 -30.58
CA GLN A 87 5.72 -25.59 -29.41
C GLN A 87 5.14 -26.49 -28.32
N GLY A 88 5.62 -26.32 -27.08
CA GLY A 88 5.00 -26.93 -25.92
C GLY A 88 5.19 -28.44 -25.77
N VAL A 89 6.32 -29.01 -26.21
CA VAL A 89 6.55 -30.47 -26.10
C VAL A 89 7.35 -30.81 -24.87
N GLU A 90 6.81 -31.68 -24.01
CA GLU A 90 7.53 -32.21 -22.85
C GLU A 90 8.74 -33.06 -23.31
N ILE A 91 9.92 -32.68 -22.81
CA ILE A 91 11.17 -33.43 -22.98
C ILE A 91 11.63 -34.01 -21.65
N LYS A 92 12.14 -35.23 -21.71
CA LYS A 92 12.67 -35.99 -20.56
C LYS A 92 14.18 -36.17 -20.71
N MET A 93 14.84 -36.49 -19.61
CA MET A 93 16.28 -36.77 -19.53
C MET A 93 16.64 -38.12 -20.19
N ASN A 94 16.37 -38.26 -21.48
CA ASN A 94 16.78 -39.38 -22.34
C ASN A 94 16.82 -38.95 -23.81
N LEU A 95 17.67 -39.62 -24.60
CA LEU A 95 17.95 -39.26 -25.99
C LEU A 95 16.74 -39.38 -26.91
N THR A 96 15.92 -40.43 -26.73
CA THR A 96 14.72 -40.66 -27.53
C THR A 96 13.72 -39.50 -27.41
N SER A 97 13.55 -38.96 -26.20
CA SER A 97 12.68 -37.81 -25.97
C SER A 97 13.15 -36.56 -26.72
N LEU A 98 14.46 -36.30 -26.76
CA LEU A 98 15.04 -35.16 -27.48
C LEU A 98 14.89 -35.30 -29.00
N LEU A 99 15.10 -36.51 -29.52
CA LEU A 99 14.93 -36.82 -30.94
C LEU A 99 13.47 -36.63 -31.38
N ASN A 100 12.52 -37.18 -30.61
CA ASN A 100 11.09 -37.06 -30.91
C ASN A 100 10.60 -35.60 -30.84
N ALA A 101 11.11 -34.82 -29.88
CA ALA A 101 10.78 -33.41 -29.75
C ALA A 101 11.51 -32.50 -30.76
N ARG A 102 12.36 -33.07 -31.64
CA ARG A 102 13.16 -32.36 -32.64
C ARG A 102 14.02 -31.25 -32.03
N PHE A 103 14.66 -31.54 -30.91
CA PHE A 103 15.56 -30.61 -30.22
C PHE A 103 16.66 -30.09 -31.16
N GLY A 104 16.87 -28.76 -31.19
CA GLY A 104 17.87 -28.12 -32.03
C GLY A 104 19.29 -28.30 -31.47
N LYS A 105 20.05 -29.27 -31.99
CA LYS A 105 21.44 -29.50 -31.56
C LYS A 105 22.29 -28.24 -31.82
N ASN A 106 23.10 -27.84 -30.83
CA ASN A 106 23.94 -26.65 -30.81
C ASN A 106 23.22 -25.29 -30.91
N HIS A 107 21.88 -25.27 -30.92
CA HIS A 107 21.15 -24.01 -30.92
C HIS A 107 21.29 -23.31 -29.55
N PRO A 108 21.30 -21.97 -29.50
CA PRO A 108 21.19 -21.21 -28.26
C PRO A 108 20.02 -21.70 -27.42
N THR A 109 20.30 -22.00 -26.15
CA THR A 109 19.32 -22.63 -25.26
C THR A 109 19.01 -21.71 -24.10
N ARG A 110 17.72 -21.49 -23.83
CA ARG A 110 17.20 -20.58 -22.81
C ARG A 110 16.29 -21.37 -21.86
N PHE A 111 16.64 -21.42 -20.59
CA PHE A 111 15.81 -22.02 -19.55
C PHE A 111 14.98 -20.93 -18.88
N LEU A 112 13.66 -21.11 -18.80
CA LEU A 112 12.72 -20.14 -18.25
C LEU A 112 12.04 -20.74 -17.01
N ILE A 113 12.18 -20.08 -15.87
CA ILE A 113 11.72 -20.60 -14.57
C ILE A 113 10.75 -19.61 -13.94
N HIS A 114 9.47 -20.01 -13.82
CA HIS A 114 8.48 -19.25 -13.06
C HIS A 114 8.76 -19.35 -11.55
N GLY A 115 8.24 -18.39 -10.79
CA GLY A 115 8.23 -18.40 -9.32
C GLY A 115 6.98 -19.03 -8.71
N TRP A 116 6.61 -18.55 -7.51
CA TRP A 116 5.55 -19.08 -6.68
C TRP A 116 4.16 -18.95 -7.30
N ASN A 117 3.31 -19.98 -7.12
CA ASN A 117 1.98 -20.13 -7.70
C ASN A 117 1.89 -19.77 -9.20
N GLY A 118 3.02 -19.98 -9.89
CA GLY A 118 3.18 -19.85 -11.33
C GLY A 118 3.12 -21.16 -12.07
N ASP A 119 3.09 -21.04 -13.39
CA ASP A 119 3.05 -22.14 -14.34
C ASP A 119 3.59 -21.70 -15.71
N MET A 120 3.40 -22.55 -16.71
CA MET A 120 3.79 -22.32 -18.11
C MET A 120 3.19 -21.08 -18.78
N THR A 121 2.11 -20.53 -18.24
CA THR A 121 1.43 -19.32 -18.74
C THR A 121 1.98 -18.04 -18.12
N SER A 122 2.84 -18.14 -17.10
CA SER A 122 3.50 -16.99 -16.50
C SER A 122 4.33 -16.22 -17.54
N ALA A 123 4.38 -14.88 -17.42
CA ALA A 123 5.00 -14.01 -18.41
C ALA A 123 6.48 -14.38 -18.72
N VAL A 124 7.24 -14.79 -17.69
CA VAL A 124 8.63 -15.25 -17.85
C VAL A 124 8.75 -16.50 -18.73
N ASN A 125 7.71 -17.32 -18.82
CA ASN A 125 7.66 -18.51 -19.67
C ASN A 125 7.02 -18.18 -21.02
N GLU A 126 5.78 -17.71 -21.04
CA GLU A 126 5.02 -17.54 -22.27
C GLU A 126 5.56 -16.40 -23.15
N ARG A 127 5.70 -15.20 -22.57
CA ARG A 127 6.05 -13.98 -23.32
C ARG A 127 7.51 -14.01 -23.74
N VAL A 128 8.41 -14.40 -22.85
CA VAL A 128 9.84 -14.52 -23.15
C VAL A 128 10.09 -15.61 -24.21
N THR A 129 9.40 -16.75 -24.14
CA THR A 129 9.45 -17.77 -25.21
C THR A 129 9.10 -17.15 -26.55
N ARG A 130 7.97 -16.45 -26.62
CA ARG A 130 7.48 -15.84 -27.85
C ARG A 130 8.51 -14.89 -28.46
N GLU A 131 9.14 -14.04 -27.65
CA GLU A 131 10.12 -13.06 -28.14
C GLU A 131 11.44 -13.70 -28.60
N TYR A 132 11.92 -14.76 -27.94
CA TYR A 132 13.08 -15.52 -28.44
C TYR A 132 12.78 -16.24 -29.75
N LEU A 133 11.60 -16.86 -29.89
CA LEU A 133 11.24 -17.57 -31.13
C LEU A 133 11.06 -16.63 -32.33
N LYS A 134 10.68 -15.36 -32.09
CA LYS A 134 10.70 -14.30 -33.12
C LYS A 134 12.12 -13.92 -33.53
N ARG A 135 13.05 -13.88 -32.57
CA ARG A 135 14.44 -13.45 -32.80
C ARG A 135 15.24 -14.42 -33.65
N GLY A 136 15.00 -15.73 -33.50
CA GLY A 136 15.72 -16.73 -34.30
C GLY A 136 15.54 -18.17 -33.86
N GLN A 137 16.51 -19.01 -34.22
CA GLN A 137 16.50 -20.44 -33.89
C GLN A 137 17.04 -20.68 -32.48
N PHE A 138 16.13 -20.77 -31.51
CA PHE A 138 16.43 -21.07 -30.11
C PHE A 138 15.80 -22.41 -29.70
N ASN A 139 16.42 -23.07 -28.71
CA ASN A 139 15.71 -23.99 -27.84
C ASN A 139 15.25 -23.21 -26.61
N VAL A 140 13.96 -22.98 -26.47
CA VAL A 140 13.41 -22.37 -25.26
C VAL A 140 12.78 -23.46 -24.42
N ILE A 141 13.30 -23.67 -23.22
CA ILE A 141 12.87 -24.73 -22.31
C ILE A 141 12.25 -24.07 -21.09
N SER A 142 10.94 -24.21 -20.96
CA SER A 142 10.26 -23.80 -19.74
C SER A 142 10.34 -24.92 -18.70
N VAL A 143 10.79 -24.57 -17.51
CA VAL A 143 10.84 -25.45 -16.35
C VAL A 143 9.51 -25.31 -15.61
N ASP A 144 8.56 -26.19 -15.91
CA ASP A 144 7.27 -26.24 -15.24
C ASP A 144 7.41 -27.01 -13.93
N TRP A 145 7.35 -26.29 -12.82
CA TRP A 145 7.29 -26.86 -11.47
C TRP A 145 6.00 -26.42 -10.77
N SER A 146 4.93 -26.13 -11.53
CA SER A 146 3.62 -25.67 -11.02
C SER A 146 3.04 -26.56 -9.93
N LYS A 147 3.31 -27.87 -9.93
CA LYS A 147 2.93 -28.79 -8.84
C LYS A 147 3.66 -28.50 -7.52
N GLY A 148 4.90 -28.00 -7.59
CA GLY A 148 5.69 -27.57 -6.44
C GLY A 148 5.44 -26.11 -6.06
N ALA A 149 5.18 -25.25 -7.05
CA ALA A 149 4.95 -23.81 -6.87
C ALA A 149 3.51 -23.45 -6.50
N GLY A 150 2.52 -24.19 -7.01
CA GLY A 150 1.07 -23.98 -6.86
C GLY A 150 0.52 -24.41 -5.51
N THR A 151 1.18 -23.99 -4.44
CA THR A 151 0.78 -24.22 -3.05
C THR A 151 0.59 -22.87 -2.36
N LEU A 152 -0.36 -22.78 -1.43
CA LEU A 152 -0.51 -21.59 -0.57
C LEU A 152 0.60 -21.50 0.48
N ASP A 153 1.41 -22.56 0.65
CA ASP A 153 2.56 -22.58 1.55
C ASP A 153 3.82 -22.09 0.82
N TYR A 154 4.07 -20.78 0.88
CA TYR A 154 5.27 -20.20 0.30
C TYR A 154 6.56 -20.74 0.92
N ILE A 155 6.56 -21.07 2.21
CA ILE A 155 7.76 -21.62 2.87
C ILE A 155 8.12 -22.94 2.19
N ALA A 156 7.16 -23.84 2.03
CA ALA A 156 7.37 -25.08 1.30
C ALA A 156 7.83 -24.83 -0.15
N ALA A 157 7.23 -23.88 -0.87
CA ALA A 157 7.66 -23.52 -2.21
C ALA A 157 9.10 -22.98 -2.25
N SER A 158 9.50 -22.16 -1.27
CA SER A 158 10.84 -21.60 -1.12
C SER A 158 11.90 -22.67 -0.83
N TYR A 159 11.56 -23.74 -0.10
CA TYR A 159 12.47 -24.88 0.10
C TYR A 159 12.52 -25.80 -1.12
N ARG A 160 11.45 -25.90 -1.92
CA ARG A 160 11.43 -26.70 -3.14
C ARG A 160 12.34 -26.15 -4.24
N VAL A 161 12.69 -24.86 -4.20
CA VAL A 161 13.58 -24.24 -5.21
C VAL A 161 14.93 -24.96 -5.29
N TYR A 162 15.46 -25.48 -4.18
CA TYR A 162 16.72 -26.23 -4.15
C TYR A 162 16.62 -27.54 -4.94
N GLU A 163 15.53 -28.29 -4.74
CA GLU A 163 15.30 -29.54 -5.47
C GLU A 163 15.05 -29.29 -6.96
N VAL A 164 14.23 -28.27 -7.29
CA VAL A 164 13.94 -27.88 -8.68
C VAL A 164 15.21 -27.41 -9.40
N ALA A 165 16.04 -26.60 -8.74
CA ALA A 165 17.31 -26.14 -9.28
C ALA A 165 18.27 -27.30 -9.51
N ASN A 166 18.41 -28.22 -8.55
CA ASN A 166 19.29 -29.38 -8.67
C ASN A 166 18.84 -30.31 -9.81
N PHE A 167 17.53 -30.52 -9.96
CA PHE A 167 17.00 -31.34 -11.05
C PHE A 167 17.19 -30.67 -12.43
N THR A 168 17.00 -29.35 -12.50
CA THR A 168 17.25 -28.56 -13.72
C THR A 168 18.73 -28.54 -14.10
N ALA A 169 19.63 -28.40 -13.12
CA ALA A 169 21.07 -28.49 -13.33
C ALA A 169 21.50 -29.85 -13.91
N LYS A 170 20.99 -30.96 -13.34
CA LYS A 170 21.23 -32.31 -13.88
C LYS A 170 20.74 -32.46 -15.33
N PHE A 171 19.64 -31.80 -15.68
CA PHE A 171 19.14 -31.82 -17.05
C PHE A 171 20.03 -31.02 -18.00
N ILE A 172 20.56 -29.87 -17.55
CA ILE A 172 21.57 -29.11 -18.30
C ILE A 172 22.82 -29.96 -18.52
N ASP A 173 23.36 -30.58 -17.46
CA ASP A 173 24.55 -31.42 -17.53
C ASP A 173 24.34 -32.59 -18.51
N PHE A 174 23.18 -33.27 -18.43
CA PHE A 174 22.81 -34.31 -19.38
C PHE A 174 22.84 -33.84 -20.84
N LEU A 175 22.30 -32.65 -21.13
CA LEU A 175 22.31 -32.08 -22.48
C LEU A 175 23.73 -31.71 -22.95
N VAL A 176 24.59 -31.23 -22.04
CA VAL A 176 25.99 -30.89 -22.35
C VAL A 176 26.83 -32.15 -22.57
N GLU A 177 26.74 -33.13 -21.68
CA GLU A 177 27.49 -34.41 -21.74
C GLU A 177 27.20 -35.18 -23.03
N HIS A 178 25.95 -35.14 -23.51
CA HIS A 178 25.55 -35.79 -24.77
C HIS A 178 25.75 -34.89 -26.00
N GLY A 179 26.38 -33.72 -25.83
CA GLY A 179 26.77 -32.81 -26.91
C GLY A 179 25.58 -32.12 -27.60
N TYR A 180 24.44 -31.98 -26.94
CA TYR A 180 23.29 -31.24 -27.48
C TYR A 180 23.46 -29.73 -27.37
N ILE A 181 24.05 -29.26 -26.27
CA ILE A 181 24.29 -27.83 -25.99
C ILE A 181 25.68 -27.63 -25.35
N ARG A 182 26.11 -26.38 -25.19
CA ARG A 182 27.39 -26.02 -24.54
C ARG A 182 27.16 -24.90 -23.54
N PHE A 183 27.87 -24.93 -22.41
CA PHE A 183 27.75 -23.94 -21.32
C PHE A 183 27.79 -22.48 -21.78
N ASN A 184 28.68 -22.15 -22.73
CA ASN A 184 28.84 -20.80 -23.28
C ASN A 184 27.64 -20.30 -24.14
N ASN A 185 26.59 -21.10 -24.30
CA ASN A 185 25.38 -20.77 -25.06
C ASN A 185 24.07 -21.06 -24.27
N ILE A 186 24.18 -21.19 -22.94
CA ILE A 186 23.05 -21.43 -22.04
C ILE A 186 22.76 -20.16 -21.26
N HIS A 187 21.52 -19.67 -21.35
CA HIS A 187 21.01 -18.68 -20.39
C HIS A 187 19.95 -19.32 -19.50
N VAL A 188 19.95 -18.97 -18.22
CA VAL A 188 18.89 -19.34 -17.27
C VAL A 188 18.22 -18.07 -16.77
N ILE A 189 16.92 -17.97 -16.98
CA ILE A 189 16.11 -16.78 -16.68
C ILE A 189 15.04 -17.19 -15.69
N GLY A 190 14.95 -16.46 -14.59
CA GLY A 190 14.01 -16.78 -13.52
C GLY A 190 13.33 -15.54 -12.95
N HIS A 191 12.02 -15.63 -12.69
CA HIS A 191 11.25 -14.57 -12.05
C HIS A 191 10.83 -14.94 -10.63
N SER A 192 10.89 -13.98 -9.69
CA SER A 192 10.48 -14.21 -8.29
C SER A 192 11.29 -15.37 -7.66
N LEU A 193 10.65 -16.40 -7.08
CA LEU A 193 11.34 -17.64 -6.64
C LEU A 193 12.17 -18.28 -7.75
N GLY A 194 11.71 -18.19 -9.00
CA GLY A 194 12.44 -18.66 -10.18
C GLY A 194 13.79 -17.97 -10.36
N GLY A 195 13.93 -16.71 -9.93
CA GLY A 195 15.20 -15.98 -9.95
C GLY A 195 16.26 -16.64 -9.06
N HIS A 196 15.87 -17.04 -7.84
CA HIS A 196 16.75 -17.83 -6.96
C HIS A 196 17.02 -19.22 -7.52
N THR A 197 15.99 -19.89 -8.05
CA THR A 197 16.15 -21.17 -8.75
C THR A 197 17.17 -21.05 -9.87
N ALA A 198 17.14 -19.97 -10.66
CA ALA A 198 18.08 -19.73 -11.76
C ALA A 198 19.53 -19.58 -11.27
N GLY A 199 19.76 -18.83 -10.19
CA GLY A 199 21.08 -18.73 -9.55
C GLY A 199 21.57 -20.08 -9.00
N LEU A 200 20.71 -20.79 -8.28
CA LEU A 200 21.00 -22.13 -7.74
C LEU A 200 21.30 -23.15 -8.84
N VAL A 201 20.64 -23.07 -9.99
CA VAL A 201 20.98 -23.90 -11.17
C VAL A 201 22.44 -23.66 -11.57
N GLY A 202 22.87 -22.39 -11.62
CA GLY A 202 24.28 -22.01 -11.87
C GLY A 202 25.25 -22.63 -10.87
N LYS A 203 24.89 -22.65 -9.58
CA LYS A 203 25.69 -23.30 -8.52
C LYS A 203 25.75 -24.82 -8.64
N TYR A 204 24.68 -25.44 -9.13
CA TYR A 204 24.53 -26.90 -9.12
C TYR A 204 25.03 -27.61 -10.36
N VAL A 205 25.07 -26.96 -11.53
CA VAL A 205 25.58 -27.58 -12.77
C VAL A 205 27.02 -28.06 -12.59
N LYS A 206 27.34 -29.19 -13.22
CA LYS A 206 28.64 -29.85 -13.17
C LYS A 206 29.23 -29.86 -14.57
N GLY A 207 30.50 -29.44 -14.68
CA GLY A 207 31.23 -29.47 -15.95
C GLY A 207 31.45 -28.12 -16.63
N GLY A 208 30.97 -27.01 -16.05
CA GLY A 208 31.25 -25.67 -16.55
C GLY A 208 30.44 -24.58 -15.84
N LYS A 209 30.58 -23.34 -16.33
CA LYS A 209 29.85 -22.17 -15.83
C LYS A 209 28.81 -21.72 -16.84
N ILE A 210 27.58 -21.48 -16.40
CA ILE A 210 26.49 -21.01 -17.29
C ILE A 210 26.86 -19.64 -17.87
N ARG A 211 26.65 -19.45 -19.18
CA ARG A 211 27.00 -18.21 -19.87
C ARG A 211 26.36 -16.97 -19.25
N ALA A 212 25.05 -17.02 -18.99
CA ALA A 212 24.36 -15.92 -18.34
C ALA A 212 23.18 -16.38 -17.49
N ILE A 213 22.99 -15.72 -16.35
CA ILE A 213 21.85 -15.92 -15.46
C ILE A 213 21.15 -14.57 -15.29
N PHE A 214 19.84 -14.58 -15.43
CA PHE A 214 19.01 -13.38 -15.32
C PHE A 214 18.00 -13.57 -14.19
N GLY A 215 18.16 -12.79 -13.12
CA GLY A 215 17.22 -12.69 -12.02
C GLY A 215 16.21 -11.57 -12.27
N LEU A 216 14.97 -11.93 -12.58
CA LEU A 216 13.89 -10.98 -12.82
C LEU A 216 13.14 -10.77 -11.51
N ASP A 217 13.39 -9.63 -10.87
CA ASP A 217 12.89 -9.24 -9.55
C ASP A 217 12.91 -10.41 -8.53
N PRO A 218 14.10 -10.97 -8.20
CA PRO A 218 14.22 -12.14 -7.32
C PRO A 218 13.55 -11.88 -5.96
N ALA A 219 12.81 -12.86 -5.45
CA ALA A 219 11.98 -12.69 -4.26
C ALA A 219 12.77 -12.33 -2.99
N GLY A 220 12.27 -11.35 -2.21
CA GLY A 220 12.87 -10.93 -0.94
C GLY A 220 12.70 -11.92 0.22
N PRO A 221 11.49 -12.41 0.52
CA PRO A 221 11.23 -13.22 1.70
C PRO A 221 12.01 -14.55 1.72
N LEU A 222 12.61 -14.90 2.87
CA LEU A 222 13.36 -16.15 3.13
C LEU A 222 14.70 -16.30 2.40
N PHE A 223 15.17 -15.28 1.68
CA PHE A 223 16.48 -15.27 1.03
C PHE A 223 17.39 -14.23 1.68
N ASP A 224 18.37 -14.70 2.46
CA ASP A 224 19.27 -13.85 3.23
C ASP A 224 20.30 -13.16 2.31
N LEU A 225 20.38 -11.82 2.42
CA LEU A 225 21.39 -11.03 1.74
C LEU A 225 22.81 -11.40 2.14
N ASN A 226 23.02 -11.90 3.36
CA ASN A 226 24.33 -12.33 3.85
C ASN A 226 24.68 -13.77 3.45
N ASN A 227 23.74 -14.54 2.89
CA ASN A 227 23.96 -15.93 2.50
C ASN A 227 23.82 -16.13 0.98
N PRO A 228 24.85 -15.79 0.18
CA PRO A 228 24.80 -15.91 -1.28
C PRO A 228 24.66 -17.36 -1.77
N GLU A 229 24.98 -18.37 -0.96
CA GLU A 229 24.84 -19.80 -1.31
C GLU A 229 23.38 -20.22 -1.51
N GLU A 230 22.45 -19.52 -0.87
CA GLU A 230 21.03 -19.89 -0.83
C GLU A 230 20.13 -19.13 -1.81
N ARG A 231 20.68 -18.13 -2.50
CA ARG A 231 19.94 -17.22 -3.41
C ARG A 231 20.72 -17.03 -4.71
N ILE A 232 20.19 -16.24 -5.65
CA ILE A 232 21.00 -15.76 -6.77
C ILE A 232 22.12 -14.83 -6.28
N ALA A 233 23.31 -14.97 -6.85
CA ALA A 233 24.51 -14.20 -6.53
C ALA A 233 25.34 -13.88 -7.78
N ALA A 234 26.19 -12.86 -7.69
CA ALA A 234 26.98 -12.32 -8.80
C ALA A 234 27.91 -13.32 -9.50
N ASP A 235 28.27 -14.42 -8.84
CA ASP A 235 29.21 -15.42 -9.31
C ASP A 235 28.57 -16.74 -9.78
N ASP A 236 27.23 -16.83 -9.80
CA ASP A 236 26.51 -18.05 -10.21
C ASP A 236 26.69 -18.41 -11.70
N GLY A 237 27.08 -17.44 -12.52
CA GLY A 237 27.32 -17.58 -13.97
C GLY A 237 28.58 -16.84 -14.43
N GLU A 238 28.92 -16.93 -15.72
CA GLU A 238 29.94 -16.05 -16.32
C GLU A 238 29.48 -14.59 -16.31
N TYR A 239 28.17 -14.38 -16.37
CA TYR A 239 27.49 -13.10 -16.21
C TYR A 239 26.18 -13.31 -15.44
N VAL A 240 25.95 -12.49 -14.43
CA VAL A 240 24.69 -12.49 -13.66
C VAL A 240 24.09 -11.10 -13.67
N GLU A 241 22.90 -10.96 -14.24
CA GLU A 241 22.17 -9.71 -14.32
C GLU A 241 20.88 -9.80 -13.50
N VAL A 242 20.61 -8.77 -12.71
CA VAL A 242 19.42 -8.72 -11.87
C VAL A 242 18.62 -7.47 -12.21
N LEU A 243 17.34 -7.68 -12.53
CA LEU A 243 16.40 -6.63 -12.86
C LEU A 243 15.47 -6.38 -11.69
N HIS A 244 15.65 -5.27 -10.99
CA HIS A 244 14.83 -4.89 -9.84
C HIS A 244 13.69 -4.01 -10.32
N THR A 245 12.46 -4.48 -10.25
CA THR A 245 11.28 -3.69 -10.63
C THR A 245 10.37 -3.40 -9.45
N ASN A 246 10.47 -4.17 -8.36
CA ASN A 246 9.76 -3.96 -7.11
C ASN A 246 10.64 -4.33 -5.89
N GLY A 247 11.87 -3.82 -5.92
CA GLY A 247 12.91 -4.03 -4.93
C GLY A 247 12.63 -3.35 -3.60
N GLY A 248 12.76 -4.12 -2.51
CA GLY A 248 12.50 -3.66 -1.15
C GLY A 248 11.03 -3.79 -0.72
N PHE A 249 10.17 -4.33 -1.59
CA PHE A 249 8.80 -4.69 -1.25
C PHE A 249 8.57 -6.20 -1.44
N LEU A 250 8.61 -6.70 -2.68
CA LEU A 250 8.46 -8.14 -2.99
C LEU A 250 9.75 -8.75 -3.53
N GLY A 251 10.48 -7.98 -4.33
CA GLY A 251 11.82 -8.34 -4.78
C GLY A 251 12.90 -7.88 -3.80
N ILE A 252 14.07 -8.50 -3.86
CA ILE A 252 15.27 -7.99 -3.19
C ILE A 252 15.59 -6.61 -3.75
N GLY A 253 15.70 -5.61 -2.88
CA GLY A 253 16.02 -4.24 -3.28
C GLY A 253 17.52 -3.97 -3.42
N SER A 254 18.35 -4.71 -2.70
CA SER A 254 19.80 -4.57 -2.73
C SER A 254 20.40 -5.19 -4.01
N PRO A 255 21.51 -4.62 -4.54
CA PRO A 255 22.22 -5.21 -5.67
C PRO A 255 22.79 -6.58 -5.27
N ILE A 256 22.46 -7.60 -6.04
CA ILE A 256 22.85 -9.00 -5.78
C ILE A 256 23.42 -9.70 -7.02
N GLY A 257 23.45 -9.01 -8.17
CA GLY A 257 24.04 -9.47 -9.41
C GLY A 257 25.47 -8.98 -9.65
N GLN A 258 26.02 -9.36 -10.80
CA GLN A 258 27.23 -8.75 -11.35
C GLN A 258 26.90 -7.39 -12.00
N ALA A 259 25.71 -7.28 -12.58
CA ALA A 259 25.11 -6.04 -13.04
C ALA A 259 23.66 -5.97 -12.55
N ASP A 260 23.28 -4.85 -11.94
CA ASP A 260 21.95 -4.66 -11.38
C ASP A 260 21.27 -3.48 -12.10
N PHE A 261 20.07 -3.73 -12.61
CA PHE A 261 19.27 -2.75 -13.33
C PHE A 261 18.03 -2.38 -12.52
N PHE A 262 17.81 -1.08 -12.37
CA PHE A 262 16.73 -0.51 -11.58
C PHE A 262 15.82 0.36 -12.45
N PRO A 263 14.94 -0.22 -13.29
CA PRO A 263 13.87 0.51 -13.94
C PRO A 263 13.11 1.40 -12.97
N ASN A 264 13.11 2.70 -13.22
CA ASN A 264 12.42 3.70 -12.40
C ASN A 264 12.79 3.57 -10.91
N PHE A 265 14.10 3.47 -10.65
CA PHE A 265 14.70 3.26 -9.32
C PHE A 265 14.36 1.92 -8.67
N GLY A 266 13.78 1.00 -9.44
CA GLY A 266 13.50 -0.38 -9.07
C GLY A 266 12.40 -0.54 -8.04
N ARG A 267 11.47 0.41 -7.95
CA ARG A 267 10.34 0.37 -7.00
C ARG A 267 8.98 0.38 -7.70
N TRP A 268 8.67 1.48 -8.38
CA TRP A 268 7.34 1.73 -8.95
C TRP A 268 7.44 1.82 -10.47
N GLN A 269 6.69 0.97 -11.17
CA GLN A 269 6.74 0.93 -12.63
C GLN A 269 5.59 1.71 -13.29
N PRO A 270 5.86 2.52 -14.34
CA PRO A 270 4.84 3.22 -15.11
C PRO A 270 3.76 2.28 -15.68
N GLY A 271 2.54 2.79 -15.78
CA GLY A 271 1.39 2.01 -16.25
C GLY A 271 0.89 0.95 -15.26
N CYS A 272 1.39 0.95 -14.01
CA CYS A 272 0.85 0.16 -12.92
C CYS A 272 -0.23 0.88 -12.09
N GLY A 273 -0.49 2.16 -12.38
CA GLY A 273 -1.46 2.95 -11.61
C GLY A 273 -1.09 3.00 -10.12
N ILE A 274 -2.07 2.72 -9.26
CA ILE A 274 -1.89 2.57 -7.82
C ILE A 274 -1.48 1.11 -7.52
N ASP A 275 -0.19 0.86 -7.35
CA ASP A 275 0.39 -0.49 -7.20
C ASP A 275 0.62 -0.89 -5.73
N LEU A 276 -0.38 -0.72 -4.85
CA LEU A 276 -0.24 -0.92 -3.39
C LEU A 276 0.32 -2.30 -2.96
N THR A 277 0.20 -3.27 -3.86
CA THR A 277 0.63 -4.67 -3.72
C THR A 277 2.07 -4.89 -4.16
N GLY A 278 2.66 -3.94 -4.89
CA GLY A 278 3.85 -4.06 -5.72
C GLY A 278 3.78 -5.17 -6.79
N THR A 279 2.64 -5.83 -6.96
CA THR A 279 2.49 -7.00 -7.85
C THR A 279 2.55 -6.62 -9.29
N CYS A 280 2.04 -5.44 -9.65
CA CYS A 280 2.17 -4.96 -11.02
C CYS A 280 3.64 -4.70 -11.31
N SER A 281 4.33 -3.92 -10.47
CA SER A 281 5.75 -3.62 -10.61
C SER A 281 6.60 -4.90 -10.57
N HIS A 282 6.29 -5.87 -9.71
CA HIS A 282 6.95 -7.19 -9.66
C HIS A 282 6.78 -7.97 -10.96
N SER A 283 5.58 -7.94 -11.55
CA SER A 283 5.28 -8.62 -12.81
C SER A 283 5.84 -7.89 -14.04
N ARG A 284 6.30 -6.63 -13.91
CA ARG A 284 6.93 -5.91 -15.04
C ARG A 284 8.31 -6.44 -15.42
N ALA A 285 9.06 -7.06 -14.51
CA ALA A 285 10.39 -7.57 -14.81
C ALA A 285 10.43 -8.51 -16.03
N PRO A 286 9.61 -9.58 -16.12
CA PRO A 286 9.55 -10.42 -17.31
C PRO A 286 9.03 -9.71 -18.56
N GLU A 287 8.22 -8.67 -18.43
CA GLU A 287 7.75 -7.88 -19.58
C GLU A 287 8.87 -7.02 -20.18
N PHE A 288 9.58 -6.26 -19.34
CA PHE A 288 10.72 -5.45 -19.75
C PHE A 288 11.83 -6.32 -20.31
N PHE A 289 12.11 -7.45 -19.67
CA PHE A 289 13.06 -8.43 -20.17
C PHE A 289 12.66 -8.94 -21.56
N ALA A 290 11.41 -9.37 -21.74
CA ALA A 290 10.92 -9.87 -23.03
C ALA A 290 11.02 -8.80 -24.13
N GLU A 291 10.66 -7.56 -23.84
CA GLU A 291 10.75 -6.46 -24.82
C GLU A 291 12.20 -6.14 -25.19
N SER A 292 13.12 -6.19 -24.22
CA SER A 292 14.55 -5.94 -24.44
C SER A 292 15.22 -6.95 -25.39
N ILE A 293 14.65 -8.14 -25.57
CA ILE A 293 15.19 -9.16 -26.49
C ILE A 293 15.24 -8.66 -27.93
N ASN A 294 14.25 -7.85 -28.34
CA ASN A 294 14.08 -7.40 -29.73
C ASN A 294 14.09 -5.87 -29.85
N SER A 295 14.53 -5.17 -28.81
CA SER A 295 14.50 -3.71 -28.72
C SER A 295 15.80 -3.14 -28.17
N ASN A 296 16.21 -2.00 -28.71
CA ASN A 296 17.34 -1.21 -28.18
C ASN A 296 16.86 -0.07 -27.23
N ALA A 297 15.60 -0.14 -26.78
CA ALA A 297 14.95 0.90 -25.98
C ALA A 297 15.44 1.00 -24.54
N PHE A 298 15.95 -0.09 -23.97
CA PHE A 298 16.29 -0.17 -22.55
C PHE A 298 17.71 0.31 -22.28
N ILE A 299 17.92 1.61 -22.51
CA ILE A 299 19.20 2.27 -22.23
C ILE A 299 19.21 2.70 -20.76
N ALA A 300 20.16 2.16 -20.02
CA ALA A 300 20.43 2.49 -18.64
C ALA A 300 21.55 3.54 -18.52
N THR A 301 21.45 4.34 -17.47
CA THR A 301 22.48 5.26 -17.00
C THR A 301 23.20 4.61 -15.83
N ARG A 302 24.53 4.53 -15.87
CA ARG A 302 25.31 4.05 -14.72
C ARG A 302 25.21 5.06 -13.56
N CYS A 303 24.93 4.57 -12.36
CA CYS A 303 24.89 5.37 -11.13
C CYS A 303 26.11 5.07 -10.27
N ALA A 304 26.57 6.05 -9.48
CA ALA A 304 27.81 5.91 -8.73
C ALA A 304 27.69 4.93 -7.56
N SER A 305 26.49 4.76 -7.00
CA SER A 305 26.24 3.84 -5.90
C SER A 305 24.76 3.46 -5.76
N PHE A 306 24.48 2.41 -4.99
CA PHE A 306 23.10 2.02 -4.68
C PHE A 306 22.38 3.08 -3.83
N LYS A 307 23.12 3.90 -3.08
CA LYS A 307 22.58 5.03 -2.33
C LYS A 307 21.93 6.07 -3.24
N GLU A 308 22.45 6.25 -4.46
CA GLU A 308 21.85 7.13 -5.46
C GLU A 308 20.50 6.63 -5.98
N ILE A 309 20.39 5.31 -6.22
CA ILE A 309 19.11 4.67 -6.54
C ILE A 309 18.11 4.88 -5.40
N LYS A 310 18.53 4.65 -4.15
CA LYS A 310 17.68 4.83 -2.97
C LYS A 310 17.23 6.27 -2.75
N ASN A 311 18.05 7.25 -3.15
CA ASN A 311 17.74 8.68 -3.06
C ASN A 311 17.00 9.21 -4.30
N GLU A 312 16.65 8.33 -5.24
CA GLU A 312 15.99 8.66 -6.51
C GLU A 312 16.73 9.72 -7.34
N ARG A 313 18.06 9.71 -7.24
CA ARG A 313 18.94 10.69 -7.88
C ARG A 313 20.28 10.06 -8.24
N CYS A 314 20.58 9.93 -9.52
CA CYS A 314 21.92 9.58 -10.00
C CYS A 314 22.68 10.85 -10.44
N THR A 315 23.90 11.04 -9.91
CA THR A 315 24.68 12.27 -10.12
C THR A 315 25.56 12.22 -11.38
N THR A 316 26.14 13.36 -11.74
CA THR A 316 26.53 13.72 -13.12
C THR A 316 27.80 13.04 -13.67
N GLU A 317 28.61 12.37 -12.85
CA GLU A 317 29.90 11.82 -13.32
C GLU A 317 29.76 10.73 -14.39
N TRP A 318 28.64 10.02 -14.45
CA TRP A 318 28.43 8.87 -15.34
C TRP A 318 27.21 9.00 -16.27
N LEU A 319 26.60 10.19 -16.36
CA LEU A 319 25.41 10.45 -17.20
C LEU A 319 25.58 10.12 -18.70
N ASN A 320 26.83 10.02 -19.17
CA ASN A 320 27.16 9.74 -20.57
C ASN A 320 27.46 8.26 -20.86
N GLU A 321 27.67 7.42 -19.84
CA GLU A 321 27.82 5.97 -20.04
C GLU A 321 26.45 5.32 -20.23
N ARG A 322 26.08 5.12 -21.49
CA ARG A 322 24.84 4.44 -21.88
C ARG A 322 25.08 2.94 -21.95
N ILE A 323 24.44 2.21 -21.05
CA ILE A 323 24.52 0.75 -20.96
C ILE A 323 23.20 0.18 -21.43
N MET A 324 23.21 -0.70 -22.43
CA MET A 324 21.98 -1.32 -22.93
C MET A 324 21.66 -2.58 -22.12
N MET A 325 20.46 -2.65 -21.55
CA MET A 325 19.90 -3.91 -21.06
C MET A 325 19.47 -4.72 -22.28
N ASN A 326 20.29 -5.69 -22.68
CA ASN A 326 20.03 -6.57 -23.80
C ASN A 326 20.56 -7.98 -23.48
N PRO A 327 19.68 -8.97 -23.29
CA PRO A 327 20.08 -10.29 -22.81
C PRO A 327 20.93 -11.08 -23.81
N GLU A 328 21.05 -10.64 -25.06
CA GLU A 328 21.86 -11.28 -26.10
C GLU A 328 23.13 -10.48 -26.45
N ALA A 329 23.32 -9.29 -25.85
CA ALA A 329 24.52 -8.47 -26.01
C ALA A 329 25.23 -8.25 -24.65
N ILE A 330 25.54 -9.36 -23.99
CA ILE A 330 26.12 -9.38 -22.63
C ILE A 330 27.44 -8.60 -22.60
N ASN A 331 27.50 -7.58 -21.73
CA ASN A 331 28.72 -6.83 -21.45
C ASN A 331 29.32 -7.27 -20.11
N THR A 332 30.29 -8.18 -20.17
CA THR A 332 30.97 -8.73 -18.98
C THR A 332 31.84 -7.70 -18.24
N ASN A 333 32.09 -6.53 -18.83
CA ASN A 333 32.85 -5.45 -18.19
C ASN A 333 32.01 -4.65 -17.18
N LEU A 334 30.70 -4.92 -17.08
CA LEU A 334 29.78 -4.22 -16.18
C LEU A 334 29.87 -4.65 -14.70
N LYS A 335 30.94 -5.33 -14.27
CA LYS A 335 31.09 -5.83 -12.89
C LYS A 335 30.83 -4.74 -11.84
N GLY A 336 29.90 -5.01 -10.92
CA GLY A 336 29.47 -4.08 -9.87
C GLY A 336 28.68 -2.88 -10.39
N GLY A 337 28.13 -2.96 -11.60
CA GLY A 337 27.41 -1.87 -12.24
C GLY A 337 26.00 -1.73 -11.67
N ILE A 338 25.68 -0.53 -11.20
CA ILE A 338 24.35 -0.13 -10.75
C ILE A 338 23.77 0.78 -11.82
N ASN A 339 22.67 0.36 -12.45
CA ASN A 339 22.21 0.96 -13.70
C ASN A 339 20.74 1.38 -13.60
N LEU A 340 20.45 2.66 -13.76
CA LEU A 340 19.10 3.22 -13.77
C LEU A 340 18.53 3.22 -15.19
N ILE A 341 17.37 2.60 -15.41
CA ILE A 341 16.60 2.74 -16.64
C ILE A 341 15.41 3.65 -16.35
N LYS A 342 15.22 4.74 -17.11
CA LYS A 342 13.99 5.55 -17.00
C LYS A 342 13.02 5.15 -18.10
N ILE A 343 11.87 4.60 -17.71
CA ILE A 343 10.79 4.19 -18.61
C ILE A 343 9.63 5.18 -18.43
N ARG A 344 8.94 5.57 -19.50
CA ARG A 344 7.79 6.51 -19.46
C ARG A 344 6.48 5.80 -19.79
N GLU A 345 5.34 6.35 -19.37
CA GLU A 345 4.00 5.76 -19.64
C GLU A 345 3.70 5.52 -21.12
N ASN A 346 4.23 6.36 -22.03
CA ASN A 346 4.04 6.24 -23.48
C ASN A 346 5.11 5.40 -24.19
N PHE A 347 6.02 4.73 -23.47
CA PHE A 347 6.91 3.76 -24.09
C PHE A 347 6.10 2.51 -24.43
N SER A 348 5.77 2.30 -25.70
CA SER A 348 5.06 1.10 -26.14
C SER A 348 5.50 0.67 -27.53
N VAL A 349 5.83 -0.61 -27.68
CA VAL A 349 5.76 -1.28 -28.98
C VAL A 349 4.59 -2.28 -29.03
N PHE A 350 3.91 -2.58 -27.92
CA PHE A 350 2.72 -3.43 -27.94
C PHE A 350 1.54 -2.82 -27.18
N HIS A 351 0.54 -2.39 -27.95
CA HIS A 351 -0.84 -2.27 -27.48
C HIS A 351 -1.28 -3.65 -26.96
N LEU A 352 -1.38 -3.79 -25.63
CA LEU A 352 -2.30 -4.77 -25.06
C LEU A 352 -3.70 -4.36 -25.54
N LYS A 353 -4.34 -5.19 -26.37
CA LYS A 353 -5.79 -5.15 -26.56
C LYS A 353 -6.43 -5.43 -25.20
N MET A 354 -6.59 -4.39 -24.40
CA MET A 354 -7.66 -4.31 -23.43
C MET A 354 -8.95 -4.42 -24.25
N ASN A 355 -9.78 -5.44 -23.97
CA ASN A 355 -11.11 -5.50 -24.54
C ASN A 355 -11.80 -4.14 -24.30
N LYS A 356 -12.35 -3.60 -25.38
CA LYS A 356 -12.93 -2.26 -25.50
C LYS A 356 -13.88 -1.95 -24.33
N PHE A 357 -13.39 -1.28 -23.29
CA PHE A 357 -14.22 -0.49 -22.36
C PHE A 357 -13.43 0.59 -21.59
N GLY A 358 -12.22 0.95 -22.05
CA GLY A 358 -11.35 1.93 -21.38
C GLY A 358 -10.69 2.95 -22.31
N ALA A 359 -11.26 3.19 -23.51
CA ALA A 359 -10.67 4.07 -24.52
C ALA A 359 -11.65 5.14 -25.04
N LEU A 360 -12.59 5.59 -24.22
CA LEU A 360 -13.42 6.76 -24.50
C LEU A 360 -13.51 7.59 -23.23
N ILE A 361 -12.62 8.58 -23.09
CA ILE A 361 -12.68 9.80 -22.24
C ILE A 361 -11.32 10.55 -22.27
N ILE A 362 -10.47 10.40 -23.29
CA ILE A 362 -9.33 11.32 -23.50
C ILE A 362 -9.15 11.55 -25.00
N LEU A 363 -10.11 12.21 -25.66
CA LEU A 363 -9.94 12.84 -26.99
C LEU A 363 -11.18 13.62 -27.47
N VAL A 364 -11.83 14.42 -26.62
CA VAL A 364 -12.68 15.54 -27.09
C VAL A 364 -12.65 16.67 -26.05
N LEU A 365 -11.51 17.33 -25.82
CA LEU A 365 -11.46 18.67 -25.18
C LEU A 365 -10.13 19.37 -25.51
N ALA A 366 -9.75 19.43 -26.79
CA ALA A 366 -8.67 20.31 -27.24
C ALA A 366 -8.82 20.72 -28.72
N SER A 367 -10.00 21.20 -29.13
CA SER A 367 -10.17 22.08 -30.30
C SER A 367 -11.65 22.36 -30.57
N ALA A 368 -12.21 23.42 -29.95
CA ALA A 368 -13.27 24.26 -30.50
C ALA A 368 -13.79 25.24 -29.43
N VAL A 369 -13.03 26.31 -29.18
CA VAL A 369 -13.61 27.57 -28.68
C VAL A 369 -13.41 28.59 -29.78
N THR A 370 -14.41 28.77 -30.64
CA THR A 370 -14.77 30.07 -31.23
C THR A 370 -16.23 30.04 -31.67
N SER A 371 -16.97 31.05 -31.21
CA SER A 371 -18.24 31.61 -31.71
C SER A 371 -19.55 30.80 -31.61
N SER A 372 -20.44 31.27 -30.71
CA SER A 372 -21.92 31.25 -30.81
C SER A 372 -22.42 32.09 -32.01
N PRO A 373 -23.73 32.19 -32.40
CA PRO A 373 -24.98 31.78 -31.71
C PRO A 373 -26.10 31.18 -32.63
N LEU A 374 -27.32 30.99 -32.06
CA LEU A 374 -28.64 30.72 -32.68
C LEU A 374 -28.92 29.24 -33.05
N LEU A 375 -30.07 28.59 -32.83
CA LEU A 375 -31.45 28.92 -32.39
C LEU A 375 -32.15 27.62 -31.91
N ARG A 376 -33.15 27.73 -31.01
CA ARG A 376 -34.45 27.01 -30.90
C ARG A 376 -34.63 25.64 -31.59
N ASP A 377 -35.41 24.67 -31.12
CA ASP A 377 -36.30 24.40 -29.98
C ASP A 377 -36.81 22.98 -30.32
N GLU A 378 -36.94 22.08 -29.35
CA GLU A 378 -38.04 21.12 -29.22
C GLU A 378 -37.63 19.97 -28.28
N THR A 379 -38.55 19.80 -27.33
CA THR A 379 -38.63 18.88 -26.22
C THR A 379 -38.60 17.42 -26.65
N ASP A 380 -37.84 16.59 -25.92
CA ASP A 380 -38.42 15.37 -25.37
C ASP A 380 -37.64 14.85 -24.15
N ASP A 381 -38.40 14.12 -23.35
CA ASP A 381 -38.29 13.89 -21.93
C ASP A 381 -37.07 13.11 -21.44
N ILE A 382 -36.81 13.38 -20.17
CA ILE A 382 -35.75 12.98 -19.26
C ILE A 382 -35.72 11.47 -19.04
N SER A 383 -34.52 10.89 -19.11
CA SER A 383 -34.11 9.85 -18.16
C SER A 383 -32.62 10.05 -17.82
N PRO A 384 -32.24 10.29 -16.55
CA PRO A 384 -30.83 10.40 -16.19
C PRO A 384 -30.17 9.04 -16.35
N LEU A 385 -28.98 9.05 -16.96
CA LEU A 385 -28.04 7.94 -16.96
C LEU A 385 -27.95 7.33 -15.56
N ARG A 386 -28.39 6.07 -15.48
CA ARG A 386 -28.33 5.22 -14.29
C ARG A 386 -27.01 5.39 -13.55
N GLU A 387 -27.15 5.69 -12.26
CA GLU A 387 -26.12 5.56 -11.22
C GLU A 387 -25.27 4.31 -11.46
N PHE A 388 -23.94 4.47 -11.48
CA PHE A 388 -23.06 3.40 -11.03
C PHE A 388 -23.21 3.31 -9.51
N LYS A 389 -24.30 2.68 -9.06
CA LYS A 389 -24.38 2.07 -7.74
C LYS A 389 -23.50 0.83 -7.77
N GLU A 390 -22.30 0.92 -7.23
CA GLU A 390 -21.72 -0.22 -6.54
C GLU A 390 -22.01 -0.02 -5.06
N GLU A 391 -23.20 -0.46 -4.64
CA GLU A 391 -23.35 -0.98 -3.28
C GLU A 391 -22.36 -2.14 -3.15
N VAL A 392 -21.43 -2.04 -2.19
CA VAL A 392 -20.50 -3.14 -1.87
C VAL A 392 -21.35 -4.33 -1.46
N ASN A 393 -21.46 -5.32 -2.35
CA ASN A 393 -22.11 -6.57 -2.03
C ASN A 393 -21.20 -7.35 -1.06
N VAL A 394 -21.57 -7.36 0.22
CA VAL A 394 -20.83 -8.01 1.32
C VAL A 394 -20.79 -9.53 1.16
N ASP A 395 -21.60 -10.09 0.26
CA ASP A 395 -21.59 -11.52 -0.09
C ASP A 395 -20.67 -11.84 -1.28
N ASP A 396 -19.98 -10.86 -1.87
CA ASP A 396 -18.99 -11.09 -2.93
C ASP A 396 -17.64 -11.53 -2.33
N PRO A 397 -17.17 -12.78 -2.56
CA PRO A 397 -15.89 -13.29 -2.03
C PRO A 397 -14.65 -12.53 -2.53
N LYS A 398 -14.83 -11.50 -3.37
CA LYS A 398 -13.77 -10.66 -3.90
C LYS A 398 -13.41 -9.44 -3.06
N HIS A 399 -14.27 -8.98 -2.15
CA HIS A 399 -14.04 -7.77 -1.33
C HIS A 399 -13.67 -8.07 0.13
N ARG A 400 -13.26 -9.30 0.40
CA ARG A 400 -13.23 -9.87 1.74
C ARG A 400 -12.25 -9.22 2.73
N TRP A 401 -11.24 -8.46 2.36
CA TRP A 401 -10.31 -7.87 3.33
C TRP A 401 -9.86 -6.44 2.95
N ALA A 402 -9.59 -5.59 3.92
CA ALA A 402 -9.06 -4.24 3.73
C ALA A 402 -8.04 -3.85 4.81
N MET A 403 -6.97 -3.16 4.42
CA MET A 403 -6.07 -2.49 5.36
C MET A 403 -6.73 -1.22 5.77
N ILE A 404 -6.79 -1.08 7.07
CA ILE A 404 -7.42 0.05 7.67
C ILE A 404 -6.43 0.55 8.72
N PRO A 405 -6.24 1.86 8.87
CA PRO A 405 -5.41 2.43 9.90
C PRO A 405 -6.18 2.63 11.19
N ASP A 406 -5.54 2.38 12.32
CA ASP A 406 -6.05 2.84 13.60
C ASP A 406 -5.90 4.36 13.79
N GLY A 407 -6.40 4.87 14.91
CA GLY A 407 -6.33 6.28 15.29
C GLY A 407 -4.91 6.79 15.57
N ASP A 408 -3.93 5.90 15.72
CA ASP A 408 -2.51 6.28 15.73
C ASP A 408 -1.88 6.19 14.33
N GLY A 409 -2.66 5.79 13.33
CA GLY A 409 -2.22 5.58 11.95
C GLY A 409 -1.58 4.21 11.70
N ARG A 410 -1.52 3.30 12.68
CA ARG A 410 -0.98 1.95 12.46
C ARG A 410 -1.93 1.17 11.57
N MET A 411 -1.41 0.55 10.52
CA MET A 411 -2.21 -0.27 9.63
C MET A 411 -2.69 -1.55 10.34
N HIS A 412 -3.76 -2.15 9.85
CA HIS A 412 -4.34 -3.40 10.33
C HIS A 412 -5.10 -4.05 9.19
N LEU A 413 -4.94 -5.37 8.97
CA LEU A 413 -5.82 -6.07 8.03
C LEU A 413 -7.09 -6.55 8.69
N ILE A 414 -8.20 -6.23 8.04
CA ILE A 414 -9.55 -6.52 8.46
C ILE A 414 -10.29 -7.32 7.41
N ASP A 415 -10.96 -8.40 7.80
CA ASP A 415 -11.90 -9.11 6.92
C ASP A 415 -13.22 -8.30 6.87
N LEU A 416 -13.61 -7.84 5.68
CA LEU A 416 -14.82 -7.09 5.42
C LEU A 416 -16.08 -7.98 5.29
N ASN A 417 -15.93 -9.31 5.16
CA ASN A 417 -17.04 -10.28 5.05
C ASN A 417 -17.17 -11.15 6.31
N ILE A 418 -16.81 -10.65 7.49
CA ILE A 418 -16.98 -11.39 8.74
C ILE A 418 -18.49 -11.57 9.02
N TYR A 419 -18.98 -12.81 8.81
CA TYR A 419 -20.07 -13.35 9.64
C TYR A 419 -19.61 -13.33 11.09
N PRO A 420 -20.48 -12.93 12.05
CA PRO A 420 -20.08 -12.65 13.43
C PRO A 420 -19.16 -13.75 13.95
N VAL A 421 -17.89 -13.41 14.22
CA VAL A 421 -17.01 -14.32 14.95
C VAL A 421 -17.58 -14.36 16.36
N ASP A 422 -18.08 -15.51 16.78
CA ASP A 422 -18.68 -15.79 18.10
C ASP A 422 -17.68 -15.67 19.28
N ILE A 423 -16.67 -14.81 19.20
CA ILE A 423 -15.64 -14.62 20.23
C ILE A 423 -15.26 -13.13 20.43
N GLU A 424 -16.06 -12.16 19.98
CA GLU A 424 -15.97 -10.79 20.50
C GLU A 424 -16.80 -10.68 21.80
N PRO A 425 -16.28 -10.05 22.88
CA PRO A 425 -17.10 -9.76 24.05
C PRO A 425 -18.36 -9.01 23.62
N SER A 426 -19.50 -9.27 24.25
CA SER A 426 -20.73 -8.52 23.98
C SER A 426 -20.48 -7.03 24.18
N TRP A 427 -20.51 -6.24 23.11
CA TRP A 427 -20.35 -4.79 23.18
C TRP A 427 -21.71 -4.11 23.24
N ASN A 428 -21.89 -3.22 24.20
CA ASN A 428 -23.07 -2.40 24.39
C ASN A 428 -22.66 -0.94 24.64
N ALA A 429 -23.00 -0.06 23.70
CA ALA A 429 -22.65 1.36 23.78
C ALA A 429 -23.07 2.02 25.11
N ASP A 430 -24.23 1.67 25.68
CA ASP A 430 -24.72 2.24 26.95
C ASP A 430 -23.89 1.83 28.17
N GLN A 431 -23.21 0.68 28.10
CA GLN A 431 -22.42 0.13 29.21
C GLN A 431 -20.93 0.41 29.04
N ASP A 432 -20.46 0.34 27.79
CA ASP A 432 -19.05 0.31 27.45
C ASP A 432 -18.49 1.66 27.02
N VAL A 433 -19.34 2.58 26.55
CA VAL A 433 -18.92 3.98 26.35
C VAL A 433 -18.94 4.70 27.68
N PHE A 434 -17.83 5.34 28.03
CA PHE A 434 -17.75 6.15 29.23
C PHE A 434 -17.08 7.49 28.97
N PHE A 435 -17.34 8.41 29.90
CA PHE A 435 -16.98 9.81 29.76
C PHE A 435 -16.07 10.21 30.90
N LEU A 436 -14.90 10.74 30.56
CA LEU A 436 -13.93 11.24 31.53
C LEU A 436 -13.87 12.76 31.44
N LEU A 437 -14.23 13.40 32.55
CA LEU A 437 -14.16 14.84 32.71
C LEU A 437 -12.77 15.27 33.19
N TYR A 438 -12.16 16.18 32.46
CA TYR A 438 -10.94 16.87 32.81
C TYR A 438 -11.22 18.37 32.91
N THR A 439 -10.66 18.98 33.95
CA THR A 439 -10.63 20.43 34.18
C THR A 439 -9.23 20.80 34.65
N ARG A 440 -8.95 22.10 34.80
CA ARG A 440 -7.68 22.56 35.40
C ARG A 440 -7.45 22.06 36.82
N ARG A 441 -8.50 21.63 37.53
CA ARG A 441 -8.40 21.05 38.88
C ARG A 441 -7.97 19.58 38.88
N ASN A 442 -8.16 18.88 37.77
CA ASN A 442 -7.81 17.47 37.60
C ASN A 442 -7.21 17.21 36.19
N PRO A 443 -6.11 17.88 35.83
CA PRO A 443 -5.66 17.95 34.43
C PRO A 443 -5.08 16.63 33.89
N THR A 444 -4.68 15.71 34.77
CA THR A 444 -4.04 14.43 34.40
C THR A 444 -4.88 13.20 34.76
N SER A 445 -5.91 13.35 35.60
CA SER A 445 -6.75 12.25 36.09
C SER A 445 -8.22 12.61 35.90
N GLY A 446 -8.84 12.01 34.88
CA GLY A 446 -10.23 12.27 34.53
C GLY A 446 -11.22 11.71 35.55
N GLU A 447 -12.28 12.44 35.84
CA GLU A 447 -13.39 11.97 36.66
C GLU A 447 -14.47 11.33 35.79
N ARG A 448 -14.89 10.10 36.10
CA ARG A 448 -15.95 9.46 35.33
C ARG A 448 -17.29 10.14 35.60
N ILE A 449 -17.95 10.62 34.55
CA ILE A 449 -19.29 11.19 34.62
C ILE A 449 -20.33 10.22 34.04
N THR A 450 -21.55 10.29 34.57
CA THR A 450 -22.68 9.42 34.18
C THR A 450 -23.94 10.25 33.95
N PHE A 451 -25.04 9.64 33.52
CA PHE A 451 -26.35 10.29 33.36
C PHE A 451 -27.03 10.61 34.70
N ASN A 452 -26.31 11.29 35.60
CA ASN A 452 -26.80 11.74 36.90
C ASN A 452 -26.27 13.15 37.17
N ALA A 453 -27.18 14.14 37.16
CA ALA A 453 -26.82 15.54 37.24
C ALA A 453 -26.20 15.90 38.59
N ASP A 454 -26.66 15.30 39.68
CA ASP A 454 -26.11 15.54 41.03
C ASP A 454 -24.71 14.92 41.16
N ALA A 455 -24.50 13.73 40.59
CA ALA A 455 -23.16 13.13 40.53
C ALA A 455 -22.20 14.01 39.73
N ILE A 456 -22.62 14.57 38.60
CA ILE A 456 -21.80 15.50 37.81
C ILE A 456 -21.50 16.78 38.61
N ARG A 457 -22.48 17.36 39.31
CA ARG A 457 -22.28 18.56 40.16
C ARG A 457 -21.27 18.32 41.29
N ASN A 458 -21.10 17.07 41.72
CA ASN A 458 -20.12 16.68 42.74
C ASN A 458 -18.72 16.40 42.18
N THR A 459 -18.54 16.41 40.86
CA THR A 459 -17.20 16.38 40.21
C THR A 459 -16.63 17.79 40.08
N ASN A 460 -15.47 17.93 39.43
CA ASN A 460 -14.91 19.24 39.09
C ASN A 460 -15.65 19.99 37.97
N PHE A 461 -16.79 19.48 37.48
CA PHE A 461 -17.56 20.12 36.41
C PHE A 461 -17.96 21.55 36.78
N ASN A 462 -17.64 22.50 35.90
CA ASN A 462 -17.95 23.92 36.07
C ASN A 462 -19.02 24.36 35.06
N SER A 463 -20.26 24.56 35.52
CA SER A 463 -21.36 25.01 34.64
C SER A 463 -21.14 26.40 34.00
N GLY A 464 -20.24 27.20 34.57
CA GLY A 464 -19.81 28.48 34.00
C GLY A 464 -18.75 28.35 32.90
N ALA A 465 -18.13 27.18 32.70
CA ALA A 465 -17.09 26.95 31.71
C ALA A 465 -17.65 26.32 30.42
N PRO A 466 -17.07 26.58 29.23
CA PRO A 466 -17.48 25.90 28.00
C PRO A 466 -17.16 24.40 28.04
N VAL A 467 -17.85 23.61 27.23
CA VAL A 467 -17.68 22.15 27.17
C VAL A 467 -17.00 21.76 25.86
N ARG A 468 -15.99 20.90 25.92
CA ARG A 468 -15.22 20.41 24.77
C ARG A 468 -15.20 18.89 24.78
N PHE A 469 -15.86 18.26 23.83
CA PHE A 469 -15.79 16.82 23.66
C PHE A 469 -14.60 16.46 22.76
N VAL A 470 -13.86 15.41 23.14
CA VAL A 470 -12.77 14.83 22.34
C VAL A 470 -13.05 13.35 22.14
N ILE A 471 -13.06 12.90 20.88
CA ILE A 471 -13.43 11.55 20.48
C ILE A 471 -12.28 10.92 19.69
N HIS A 472 -11.77 9.79 20.19
CA HIS A 472 -10.69 9.05 19.53
C HIS A 472 -11.19 8.15 18.39
N GLY A 473 -10.24 7.63 17.60
CA GLY A 473 -10.49 6.73 16.49
C GLY A 473 -10.50 5.25 16.86
N TRP A 474 -10.32 4.41 15.84
CA TRP A 474 -10.18 2.96 15.97
C TRP A 474 -8.88 2.58 16.70
N ASN A 475 -8.85 1.44 17.39
CA ASN A 475 -7.72 0.92 18.17
C ASN A 475 -7.01 2.01 19.03
N ASN A 476 -7.82 2.86 19.64
CA ASN A 476 -7.46 3.92 20.57
C ASN A 476 -8.39 3.82 21.80
N ASP A 477 -8.01 4.54 22.85
CA ASP A 477 -8.77 4.70 24.10
C ASP A 477 -8.53 6.11 24.68
N HIS A 478 -9.08 6.39 25.87
CA HIS A 478 -8.90 7.68 26.56
C HIS A 478 -7.44 8.09 26.82
N THR A 479 -6.50 7.14 26.84
CA THR A 479 -5.07 7.40 27.09
C THR A 479 -4.29 7.75 25.81
N SER A 480 -4.92 7.56 24.64
CA SER A 480 -4.28 7.79 23.34
C SER A 480 -3.92 9.26 23.11
N ALA A 481 -2.97 9.48 22.19
CA ALA A 481 -2.37 10.80 21.94
C ALA A 481 -3.39 11.88 21.56
N VAL A 482 -4.42 11.53 20.78
CA VAL A 482 -5.53 12.44 20.43
C VAL A 482 -6.18 13.03 21.68
N ASN A 483 -6.50 12.20 22.68
CA ASN A 483 -7.20 12.65 23.88
C ASN A 483 -6.26 13.43 24.80
N THR A 484 -5.06 12.91 25.04
CA THR A 484 -4.12 13.51 25.99
C THR A 484 -3.55 14.84 25.49
N GLN A 485 -3.18 14.95 24.21
CA GLN A 485 -2.64 16.18 23.64
C GLN A 485 -3.69 17.29 23.57
N ILE A 486 -4.89 16.98 23.05
CA ILE A 486 -5.96 17.97 22.88
C ILE A 486 -6.51 18.41 24.24
N THR A 487 -6.70 17.49 25.18
CA THR A 487 -7.15 17.83 26.54
C THR A 487 -6.15 18.76 27.22
N SER A 488 -4.87 18.42 27.18
CA SER A 488 -3.82 19.27 27.76
C SER A 488 -3.79 20.66 27.12
N ALA A 489 -3.95 20.74 25.79
CA ALA A 489 -3.95 22.01 25.07
C ALA A 489 -5.15 22.90 25.41
N TYR A 490 -6.37 22.35 25.55
CA TYR A 490 -7.53 23.12 26.02
C TYR A 490 -7.33 23.63 27.44
N LEU A 491 -6.88 22.78 28.36
CA LEU A 491 -6.67 23.18 29.76
C LEU A 491 -5.54 24.21 29.91
N GLN A 492 -4.56 24.23 29.01
CA GLN A 492 -3.57 25.31 28.94
C GLN A 492 -4.21 26.61 28.45
N ASN A 493 -5.04 26.55 27.40
CA ASN A 493 -5.68 27.72 26.79
C ASN A 493 -6.64 28.45 27.76
N GLY A 494 -7.45 27.72 28.53
CA GLY A 494 -8.52 28.34 29.32
C GLY A 494 -9.22 27.43 30.33
N GLU A 495 -10.26 27.98 30.96
CA GLU A 495 -11.16 27.23 31.85
C GLU A 495 -12.20 26.48 31.01
N PHE A 496 -12.08 25.15 30.92
CA PHE A 496 -12.97 24.29 30.15
C PHE A 496 -13.38 23.05 30.95
N ASN A 497 -14.55 22.51 30.61
CA ASN A 497 -14.90 21.12 30.88
C ASN A 497 -14.51 20.30 29.64
N VAL A 498 -13.36 19.63 29.66
CA VAL A 498 -12.97 18.73 28.58
C VAL A 498 -13.52 17.34 28.90
N ILE A 499 -14.38 16.81 28.03
CA ILE A 499 -14.99 15.49 28.20
C ILE A 499 -14.40 14.58 27.12
N VAL A 500 -13.51 13.67 27.54
CA VAL A 500 -13.00 12.60 26.69
C VAL A 500 -14.06 11.51 26.59
N VAL A 501 -14.42 11.16 25.37
CA VAL A 501 -15.31 10.03 25.07
C VAL A 501 -14.45 8.80 24.86
N ASP A 502 -14.47 7.88 25.83
CA ASP A 502 -13.83 6.58 25.69
C ASP A 502 -14.86 5.58 25.16
N TRP A 503 -14.56 5.05 23.98
CA TRP A 503 -15.27 3.91 23.40
C TRP A 503 -14.28 2.78 23.06
N GLY A 504 -13.14 2.72 23.78
CA GLY A 504 -12.03 1.80 23.57
C GLY A 504 -12.44 0.33 23.60
N ALA A 505 -13.43 -0.03 24.42
CA ALA A 505 -14.01 -1.37 24.41
C ALA A 505 -14.65 -1.75 23.06
N GLY A 506 -15.18 -0.77 22.32
CA GLY A 506 -15.71 -0.94 20.97
C GLY A 506 -14.70 -0.64 19.86
N ALA A 507 -13.69 0.18 20.15
CA ALA A 507 -12.67 0.63 19.20
C ALA A 507 -11.47 -0.31 19.10
N ASN A 508 -11.06 -0.96 20.20
CA ASN A 508 -9.90 -1.87 20.25
C ASN A 508 -10.29 -3.28 19.79
N THR A 509 -10.69 -3.40 18.53
CA THR A 509 -11.03 -4.67 17.89
C THR A 509 -10.21 -4.85 16.61
N ILE A 510 -9.87 -6.10 16.30
CA ILE A 510 -9.30 -6.47 15.00
C ILE A 510 -10.37 -6.46 13.89
N ASP A 511 -11.62 -6.12 14.18
CA ASP A 511 -12.67 -5.93 13.18
C ASP A 511 -13.02 -4.44 13.04
N TYR A 512 -12.39 -3.77 12.08
CA TYR A 512 -12.75 -2.38 11.78
C TYR A 512 -14.17 -2.23 11.26
N VAL A 513 -14.78 -3.21 10.59
CA VAL A 513 -16.19 -3.10 10.17
C VAL A 513 -17.07 -2.99 11.40
N SER A 514 -16.81 -3.84 12.41
CA SER A 514 -17.45 -3.71 13.72
C SER A 514 -17.18 -2.33 14.34
N ALA A 515 -15.93 -1.88 14.44
CA ALA A 515 -15.62 -0.56 15.01
C ALA A 515 -16.32 0.59 14.27
N ARG A 516 -16.30 0.56 12.93
CA ARG A 516 -16.98 1.51 12.05
C ARG A 516 -18.48 1.49 12.25
N ASN A 517 -19.09 0.32 12.40
CA ASN A 517 -20.54 0.23 12.62
C ASN A 517 -20.93 0.71 14.03
N ARG A 518 -20.07 0.45 15.03
CA ARG A 518 -20.24 0.89 16.43
C ARG A 518 -20.25 2.41 16.58
N ILE A 519 -19.60 3.18 15.69
CA ILE A 519 -19.59 4.66 15.81
C ILE A 519 -21.00 5.26 15.83
N ASN A 520 -21.98 4.58 15.22
CA ASN A 520 -23.37 5.00 15.28
C ASN A 520 -23.84 5.00 16.73
N SER A 521 -23.87 3.86 17.41
CA SER A 521 -24.35 3.84 18.79
C SER A 521 -23.45 4.62 19.76
N VAL A 522 -22.15 4.77 19.48
CA VAL A 522 -21.30 5.73 20.21
C VAL A 522 -21.82 7.16 20.07
N ALA A 523 -22.10 7.61 18.83
CA ALA A 523 -22.64 8.94 18.59
C ALA A 523 -23.99 9.19 19.26
N ASP A 524 -24.85 8.16 19.37
CA ASP A 524 -26.12 8.23 20.14
C ASP A 524 -25.89 8.47 21.62
N VAL A 525 -24.94 7.76 22.24
CA VAL A 525 -24.63 7.91 23.67
C VAL A 525 -24.03 9.31 23.92
N VAL A 526 -23.14 9.79 23.06
CA VAL A 526 -22.56 11.14 23.16
C VAL A 526 -23.63 12.22 23.01
N ALA A 527 -24.50 12.11 21.99
CA ALA A 527 -25.59 13.07 21.78
C ALA A 527 -26.57 13.10 22.97
N ARG A 528 -26.91 11.93 23.53
CA ARG A 528 -27.72 11.85 24.75
C ARG A 528 -27.04 12.51 25.94
N LEU A 529 -25.73 12.36 26.12
CA LEU A 529 -25.03 13.04 27.20
C LEU A 529 -25.08 14.56 27.01
N ILE A 530 -24.84 15.06 25.78
CA ILE A 530 -24.97 16.50 25.48
C ILE A 530 -26.38 17.00 25.82
N ASP A 531 -27.42 16.31 25.33
CA ASP A 531 -28.81 16.66 25.61
C ASP A 531 -29.12 16.58 27.12
N PHE A 532 -28.56 15.60 27.83
CA PHE A 532 -28.70 15.46 29.29
C PHE A 532 -28.08 16.64 30.03
N LEU A 533 -26.85 17.03 29.69
CA LEU A 533 -26.16 18.18 30.29
C LEU A 533 -26.95 19.47 30.06
N VAL A 534 -27.51 19.66 28.87
CA VAL A 534 -28.33 20.83 28.53
C VAL A 534 -29.66 20.82 29.28
N ASN A 535 -30.40 19.71 29.27
CA ASN A 535 -31.69 19.58 29.95
C ASN A 535 -31.59 19.78 31.46
N ASN A 536 -30.46 19.42 32.08
CA ASN A 536 -30.24 19.57 33.52
C ASN A 536 -29.59 20.91 33.91
N GLY A 537 -29.48 21.85 32.97
CA GLY A 537 -28.91 23.18 33.23
C GLY A 537 -27.42 23.17 33.57
N LEU A 538 -26.69 22.11 33.21
CA LEU A 538 -25.25 22.01 33.43
C LEU A 538 -24.47 22.77 32.36
N THR A 539 -25.00 22.88 31.13
CA THR A 539 -24.44 23.69 30.05
C THR A 539 -25.53 24.18 29.10
N GLN A 540 -25.14 24.94 28.08
CA GLN A 540 -25.99 25.34 26.96
C GLN A 540 -25.38 24.80 25.67
N THR A 541 -26.22 24.40 24.71
CA THR A 541 -25.77 23.84 23.42
C THR A 541 -24.81 24.75 22.68
N THR A 542 -24.98 26.07 22.78
CA THR A 542 -24.12 27.11 22.18
C THR A 542 -22.70 27.16 22.77
N ARG A 543 -22.40 26.38 23.82
CA ARG A 543 -21.10 26.32 24.50
C ARG A 543 -20.41 24.97 24.33
N VAL A 544 -20.98 24.07 23.53
CA VAL A 544 -20.50 22.69 23.34
C VAL A 544 -19.81 22.58 21.97
N TYR A 545 -18.52 22.23 21.95
CA TYR A 545 -17.80 21.85 20.73
C TYR A 545 -17.46 20.37 20.77
N VAL A 546 -17.44 19.73 19.61
CA VAL A 546 -17.08 18.31 19.47
C VAL A 546 -15.94 18.17 18.48
N VAL A 547 -14.85 17.55 18.91
CA VAL A 547 -13.67 17.29 18.10
C VAL A 547 -13.46 15.79 18.02
N GLY A 548 -13.20 15.27 16.82
CA GLY A 548 -12.99 13.84 16.62
C GLY A 548 -11.90 13.55 15.61
N HIS A 549 -11.10 12.50 15.87
CA HIS A 549 -10.03 12.06 14.97
C HIS A 549 -10.35 10.69 14.34
N SER A 550 -9.98 10.48 13.07
CA SER A 550 -10.18 9.20 12.38
C SER A 550 -11.67 8.80 12.40
N LEU A 551 -12.03 7.59 12.86
CA LEU A 551 -13.43 7.20 13.11
C LEU A 551 -14.16 8.16 14.06
N GLY A 552 -13.46 8.73 15.04
CA GLY A 552 -14.00 9.73 15.96
C GLY A 552 -14.44 11.01 15.24
N GLY A 553 -13.82 11.36 14.10
CA GLY A 553 -14.25 12.48 13.26
C GLY A 553 -15.66 12.28 12.70
N HIS A 554 -15.96 11.07 12.24
CA HIS A 554 -17.31 10.70 11.82
C HIS A 554 -18.27 10.61 13.02
N THR A 555 -17.84 10.04 14.14
CA THR A 555 -18.61 10.04 15.38
C THR A 555 -19.02 11.46 15.79
N ALA A 556 -18.12 12.45 15.69
CA ALA A 556 -18.41 13.85 16.01
C ALA A 556 -19.51 14.43 15.11
N GLY A 557 -19.44 14.19 13.80
CA GLY A 557 -20.49 14.60 12.86
C GLY A 557 -21.84 13.94 13.13
N LEU A 558 -21.84 12.61 13.34
CA LEU A 558 -23.02 11.84 13.70
C LEU A 558 -23.64 12.32 15.02
N THR A 559 -22.82 12.68 16.02
CA THR A 559 -23.30 13.31 17.25
C THR A 559 -24.04 14.60 16.96
N GLY A 560 -23.49 15.48 16.10
CA GLY A 560 -24.14 16.72 15.69
C GLY A 560 -25.53 16.51 15.06
N LYS A 561 -25.67 15.47 14.23
CA LYS A 561 -26.95 15.08 13.63
C LYS A 561 -28.01 14.63 14.66
N ARG A 562 -27.59 14.17 15.83
CA ARG A 562 -28.43 13.47 16.81
C ARG A 562 -28.75 14.29 18.05
N VAL A 563 -27.99 15.35 18.33
CA VAL A 563 -28.30 16.30 19.41
C VAL A 563 -29.66 16.94 19.12
N THR A 564 -30.57 16.86 20.09
CA THR A 564 -31.95 17.37 19.92
C THR A 564 -32.18 18.68 20.65
N ARG A 565 -31.29 19.10 21.56
CA ARG A 565 -31.42 20.35 22.33
C ARG A 565 -30.80 21.58 21.65
N GLY A 566 -30.83 21.60 20.32
CA GLY A 566 -30.33 22.69 19.50
C GLY A 566 -29.14 22.28 18.65
N ARG A 567 -28.70 23.17 17.77
CA ARG A 567 -27.60 22.90 16.84
C ARG A 567 -26.26 23.20 17.48
N LEU A 568 -25.32 22.26 17.38
CA LEU A 568 -23.97 22.48 17.88
C LEU A 568 -23.31 23.64 17.11
N PRO A 569 -22.61 24.55 17.81
CA PRO A 569 -21.93 25.68 17.17
C PRO A 569 -20.72 25.25 16.33
N TYR A 570 -19.96 24.23 16.75
CA TYR A 570 -18.73 23.83 16.09
C TYR A 570 -18.45 22.33 16.22
N ILE A 571 -18.12 21.71 15.09
CA ILE A 571 -17.55 20.36 15.00
C ILE A 571 -16.23 20.43 14.24
N MET A 572 -15.21 19.74 14.73
CA MET A 572 -13.95 19.56 14.00
C MET A 572 -13.65 18.10 13.72
N GLY A 573 -13.51 17.78 12.43
CA GLY A 573 -13.02 16.49 11.96
C GLY A 573 -11.52 16.53 11.72
N LEU A 574 -10.76 15.80 12.53
CA LEU A 574 -9.31 15.67 12.43
C LEU A 574 -9.00 14.43 11.59
N ASP A 575 -8.65 14.65 10.33
CA ASP A 575 -8.38 13.61 9.32
C ASP A 575 -9.39 12.45 9.39
N PRO A 576 -10.71 12.70 9.17
CA PRO A 576 -11.74 11.67 9.29
C PRO A 576 -11.41 10.45 8.44
N ALA A 577 -11.69 9.23 8.92
CA ALA A 577 -11.25 8.01 8.25
C ALA A 577 -11.82 7.85 6.83
N GLY A 578 -10.99 7.45 5.87
CA GLY A 578 -11.42 7.17 4.50
C GLY A 578 -12.20 5.85 4.33
N PRO A 579 -11.69 4.70 4.82
CA PRO A 579 -12.25 3.38 4.54
C PRO A 579 -13.69 3.19 5.02
N LEU A 580 -14.56 2.66 4.14
CA LEU A 580 -15.98 2.37 4.38
C LEU A 580 -16.87 3.61 4.62
N PHE A 581 -16.42 4.78 4.15
CA PHE A 581 -17.23 5.99 4.06
C PHE A 581 -17.31 6.46 2.60
N SER A 582 -18.39 7.14 2.25
CA SER A 582 -18.64 7.60 0.88
C SER A 582 -19.09 9.06 0.87
N THR A 583 -18.69 9.81 -0.15
CA THR A 583 -19.15 11.18 -0.39
C THR A 583 -20.67 11.24 -0.57
N GLY A 584 -21.28 10.18 -1.10
CA GLY A 584 -22.73 10.12 -1.33
C GLY A 584 -23.59 9.81 -0.10
N ASN A 585 -23.02 9.22 0.96
CA ASN A 585 -23.79 8.78 2.13
C ASN A 585 -23.60 9.72 3.33
N VAL A 586 -24.13 10.94 3.21
CA VAL A 586 -24.02 12.00 4.24
C VAL A 586 -24.56 11.59 5.62
N ASN A 587 -25.46 10.60 5.69
CA ASN A 587 -26.09 10.17 6.94
C ASN A 587 -25.19 9.29 7.80
N GLU A 588 -24.15 8.68 7.22
CA GLU A 588 -23.25 7.75 7.91
C GLU A 588 -21.87 8.34 8.20
N ARG A 589 -21.61 9.60 7.82
CA ARG A 589 -20.34 10.29 8.01
C ARG A 589 -20.52 11.70 8.56
N ILE A 590 -19.39 12.35 8.85
CA ILE A 590 -19.34 13.79 9.08
C ILE A 590 -19.65 14.54 7.79
N ASP A 591 -20.40 15.63 7.90
CA ASP A 591 -20.83 16.48 6.79
C ASP A 591 -20.93 17.96 7.21
N ALA A 592 -20.83 18.88 6.25
CA ALA A 592 -20.97 20.32 6.44
C ALA A 592 -22.29 20.70 7.17
N GLY A 593 -23.33 19.87 7.05
CA GLY A 593 -24.64 20.04 7.67
C GLY A 593 -24.74 19.66 9.15
N ASP A 594 -23.67 19.24 9.83
CA ASP A 594 -23.78 18.64 11.18
C ASP A 594 -23.74 19.62 12.35
N ALA A 595 -23.22 20.83 12.11
CA ALA A 595 -23.15 21.91 13.08
C ALA A 595 -23.30 23.27 12.38
N ASN A 596 -23.33 24.37 13.14
CA ASN A 596 -23.30 25.72 12.53
C ASN A 596 -22.00 25.91 11.72
N GLN A 597 -20.89 25.41 12.23
CA GLN A 597 -19.62 25.31 11.52
C GLN A 597 -19.05 23.90 11.67
N VAL A 598 -18.68 23.30 10.54
CA VAL A 598 -17.94 22.03 10.48
C VAL A 598 -16.63 22.29 9.75
N GLU A 599 -15.53 22.15 10.46
CA GLU A 599 -14.18 22.30 9.93
C GLU A 599 -13.49 20.94 9.85
N ILE A 600 -12.80 20.69 8.74
CA ILE A 600 -12.08 19.44 8.50
C ILE A 600 -10.61 19.75 8.29
N MET A 601 -9.75 18.99 8.95
CA MET A 601 -8.30 19.03 8.74
C MET A 601 -7.88 17.75 8.04
N HIS A 602 -7.48 17.83 6.78
CA HIS A 602 -6.93 16.71 6.02
C HIS A 602 -5.42 16.72 6.17
N THR A 603 -4.85 15.72 6.84
CA THR A 603 -3.39 15.57 6.96
C THR A 603 -2.89 14.37 6.18
N ASN A 604 -3.75 13.37 5.93
CA ASN A 604 -3.43 12.16 5.17
C ASN A 604 -4.60 11.69 4.28
N GLY A 605 -5.23 12.64 3.61
CA GLY A 605 -6.29 12.39 2.62
C GLY A 605 -5.84 11.44 1.51
N TRP A 606 -6.77 10.60 1.05
CA TRP A 606 -6.58 9.59 -0.01
C TRP A 606 -5.70 8.39 0.37
N THR A 607 -5.14 8.38 1.58
CA THR A 607 -4.37 7.25 2.11
C THR A 607 -5.13 6.64 3.30
N LEU A 608 -5.17 7.35 4.43
CA LEU A 608 -5.88 6.94 5.64
C LEU A 608 -7.10 7.82 5.92
N GLY A 609 -6.94 9.12 5.71
CA GLY A 609 -7.98 10.12 5.82
C GLY A 609 -8.86 10.18 4.57
N PHE A 610 -10.08 10.66 4.75
CA PHE A 610 -11.02 10.95 3.68
C PHE A 610 -10.45 12.07 2.82
N GLY A 611 -10.28 11.81 1.52
CA GLY A 611 -9.52 12.70 0.63
C GLY A 611 -10.33 13.85 0.04
N GLU A 612 -11.65 13.72 -0.02
CA GLU A 612 -12.56 14.73 -0.56
C GLU A 612 -13.03 15.70 0.54
N PRO A 613 -13.44 16.93 0.19
CA PRO A 613 -14.02 17.87 1.15
C PRO A 613 -15.27 17.31 1.84
N LEU A 614 -15.35 17.50 3.15
CA LEU A 614 -16.44 17.03 4.01
C LEU A 614 -17.12 18.16 4.79
N GLY A 615 -16.43 19.28 4.98
CA GLY A 615 -16.85 20.37 5.86
C GLY A 615 -17.48 21.55 5.14
N ARG A 616 -17.83 22.57 5.94
CA ARG A 616 -18.06 23.91 5.40
C ARG A 616 -16.72 24.57 5.08
N ALA A 617 -15.68 24.24 5.84
CA ALA A 617 -14.31 24.62 5.62
C ALA A 617 -13.38 23.40 5.71
N ASP A 618 -12.53 23.24 4.73
CA ASP A 618 -11.60 22.11 4.64
C ASP A 618 -10.18 22.65 4.50
N PHE A 619 -9.33 22.28 5.45
CA PHE A 619 -7.93 22.70 5.55
C PHE A 619 -7.01 21.54 5.16
N PHE A 620 -6.05 21.85 4.30
CA PHE A 620 -5.12 20.89 3.72
C PHE A 620 -3.68 21.29 4.03
N PRO A 621 -3.20 21.13 5.28
CA PRO A 621 -1.79 21.35 5.61
C PRO A 621 -0.90 20.52 4.69
N ASN A 622 0.02 21.20 4.01
CA ASN A 622 0.99 20.66 3.07
C ASN A 622 0.32 19.84 1.93
N GLY A 623 -0.83 20.30 1.44
CA GLY A 623 -1.61 19.62 0.40
C GLY A 623 -2.48 18.49 0.94
N GLY A 624 -2.48 18.28 2.27
CA GLY A 624 -3.37 17.35 2.98
C GLY A 624 -3.10 15.87 2.76
N ARG A 625 -1.92 15.51 2.26
CA ARG A 625 -1.53 14.11 1.96
C ARG A 625 -0.32 13.64 2.78
N SER A 626 0.77 14.39 2.74
CA SER A 626 2.02 14.06 3.42
C SER A 626 2.49 15.24 4.26
N GLN A 627 3.01 14.95 5.45
CA GLN A 627 3.34 15.99 6.42
C GLN A 627 4.86 16.12 6.65
N PRO A 628 5.39 17.36 6.71
CA PRO A 628 6.78 17.59 7.05
C PRO A 628 7.19 16.91 8.37
N GLY A 629 8.40 16.35 8.40
CA GLY A 629 8.93 15.63 9.56
C GLY A 629 8.47 14.18 9.70
N CYS A 630 7.56 13.70 8.84
CA CYS A 630 7.17 12.29 8.81
C CYS A 630 8.14 11.38 8.05
N GLY A 631 9.19 11.93 7.43
CA GLY A 631 10.17 11.14 6.69
C GLY A 631 9.52 10.35 5.54
N ILE A 632 9.85 9.06 5.44
CA ILE A 632 9.21 8.13 4.50
C ILE A 632 7.99 7.52 5.20
N ASP A 633 6.81 8.10 4.97
CA ASP A 633 5.54 7.72 5.60
C ASP A 633 4.67 6.88 4.66
N LEU A 634 5.12 5.66 4.36
CA LEU A 634 4.49 4.78 3.36
C LEU A 634 3.05 4.36 3.70
N THR A 635 2.73 4.29 5.00
CA THR A 635 1.39 3.96 5.46
C THR A 635 0.52 5.19 5.68
N GLY A 636 1.09 6.40 5.60
CA GLY A 636 0.40 7.63 6.01
C GLY A 636 0.20 7.76 7.52
N SER A 637 0.72 6.83 8.32
CA SER A 637 0.50 6.76 9.78
C SER A 637 0.91 8.04 10.51
N CYS A 638 2.10 8.56 10.17
CA CYS A 638 2.60 9.76 10.79
C CYS A 638 1.76 10.95 10.38
N ALA A 639 1.46 11.08 9.08
CA ALA A 639 0.62 12.12 8.54
C ALA A 639 -0.80 12.09 9.14
N HIS A 640 -1.40 10.91 9.33
CA HIS A 640 -2.71 10.74 9.98
C HIS A 640 -2.67 11.19 11.45
N GLY A 641 -1.61 10.79 12.17
CA GLY A 641 -1.35 11.20 13.55
C GLY A 641 -0.96 12.68 13.72
N ARG A 642 -0.65 13.42 12.65
CA ARG A 642 -0.38 14.87 12.73
C ARG A 642 -1.62 15.70 13.01
N ALA A 643 -2.82 15.26 12.60
CA ALA A 643 -4.03 16.05 12.78
C ALA A 643 -4.32 16.43 14.24
N PRO A 644 -4.31 15.51 15.23
CA PRO A 644 -4.47 15.87 16.64
C PRO A 644 -3.33 16.76 17.15
N THR A 645 -2.09 16.54 16.69
CA THR A 645 -0.94 17.37 17.09
C THR A 645 -1.04 18.81 16.57
N TYR A 646 -1.39 19.00 15.30
CA TYR A 646 -1.60 20.33 14.72
C TYR A 646 -2.77 21.04 15.38
N PHE A 647 -3.87 20.33 15.65
CA PHE A 647 -5.00 20.92 16.34
C PHE A 647 -4.63 21.34 17.77
N ALA A 648 -3.97 20.47 18.54
CA ALA A 648 -3.51 20.80 19.89
C ALA A 648 -2.57 22.02 19.91
N GLU A 649 -1.63 22.13 18.96
CA GLU A 649 -0.79 23.31 18.85
C GLU A 649 -1.59 24.56 18.44
N SER A 650 -2.59 24.42 17.55
CA SER A 650 -3.41 25.55 17.08
C SER A 650 -4.16 26.26 18.21
N LEU A 651 -4.49 25.54 19.29
CA LEU A 651 -5.19 26.08 20.46
C LEU A 651 -4.34 27.09 21.24
N ASN A 652 -3.01 27.01 21.19
CA ASN A 652 -2.12 27.86 22.00
C ASN A 652 -1.08 28.64 21.16
N SER A 653 -1.08 28.47 19.84
CA SER A 653 -0.09 29.10 18.96
C SER A 653 -0.42 30.56 18.67
N ALA A 654 0.47 31.47 19.09
CA ALA A 654 0.37 32.89 18.76
C ALA A 654 0.50 33.15 17.25
N ALA A 655 1.44 32.47 16.60
CA ALA A 655 1.62 32.51 15.14
C ALA A 655 0.36 31.97 14.44
N GLY A 656 -0.15 30.83 14.91
CA GLY A 656 -1.30 30.16 14.34
C GLY A 656 -1.00 29.42 13.04
N PHE A 657 -1.93 28.58 12.64
CA PHE A 657 -1.89 27.85 11.37
C PHE A 657 -2.65 28.64 10.31
N VAL A 658 -1.99 29.66 9.74
CA VAL A 658 -2.62 30.54 8.76
C VAL A 658 -2.58 29.92 7.37
N ALA A 659 -3.73 29.91 6.72
CA ALA A 659 -3.95 29.34 5.41
C ALA A 659 -4.38 30.39 4.38
N ASN A 660 -4.06 30.08 3.12
CA ASN A 660 -4.58 30.78 1.97
C ASN A 660 -5.87 30.09 1.51
N ARG A 661 -6.88 30.88 1.18
CA ARG A 661 -8.08 30.33 0.55
C ARG A 661 -7.77 29.95 -0.90
N CYS A 662 -8.35 28.85 -1.35
CA CYS A 662 -8.22 28.37 -2.73
C CYS A 662 -9.58 28.49 -3.41
N ALA A 663 -9.60 28.79 -4.71
CA ALA A 663 -10.84 28.98 -5.45
C ALA A 663 -11.59 27.66 -5.66
N THR A 664 -10.83 26.58 -5.83
CA THR A 664 -11.36 25.24 -6.12
C THR A 664 -10.56 24.17 -5.39
N PHE A 665 -11.15 23.00 -5.20
CA PHE A 665 -10.43 21.86 -4.64
C PHE A 665 -9.26 21.40 -5.53
N ALA A 666 -9.39 21.53 -6.85
CA ALA A 666 -8.31 21.22 -7.80
C ALA A 666 -7.05 22.12 -7.64
N GLU A 667 -7.19 23.31 -7.05
CA GLU A 667 -6.05 24.15 -6.68
C GLU A 667 -5.28 23.59 -5.49
N VAL A 668 -5.98 23.00 -4.52
CA VAL A 668 -5.37 22.29 -3.39
C VAL A 668 -4.57 21.09 -3.89
N ASP A 669 -5.11 20.31 -4.83
CA ASP A 669 -4.40 19.15 -5.42
C ASP A 669 -3.11 19.54 -6.15
N ARG A 670 -3.08 20.72 -6.77
CA ARG A 670 -1.88 21.27 -7.41
C ARG A 670 -0.95 21.98 -6.42
N ASN A 671 -1.34 22.05 -5.14
CA ASN A 671 -0.65 22.75 -4.08
C ASN A 671 -0.40 24.24 -4.42
N GLN A 672 -1.36 24.88 -5.11
CA GLN A 672 -1.25 26.24 -5.64
C GLN A 672 -2.61 26.93 -5.62
N CYS A 673 -2.75 28.00 -4.82
CA CYS A 673 -4.01 28.74 -4.68
C CYS A 673 -3.90 30.10 -5.38
N THR A 674 -4.88 30.39 -6.24
CA THR A 674 -4.90 31.62 -7.05
C THR A 674 -5.41 32.83 -6.28
N ILE A 675 -6.27 32.59 -5.28
CA ILE A 675 -6.78 33.62 -4.39
C ILE A 675 -5.72 33.91 -3.32
N GLN A 676 -5.12 35.09 -3.37
CA GLN A 676 -4.22 35.57 -2.31
C GLN A 676 -5.04 36.23 -1.19
N SER A 677 -5.92 35.47 -0.54
CA SER A 677 -6.53 35.89 0.73
C SER A 677 -5.91 35.08 1.87
N SER A 678 -4.96 35.70 2.55
CA SER A 678 -4.29 35.18 3.75
C SER A 678 -5.05 35.58 5.02
N GLY A 679 -4.87 34.83 6.10
CA GLY A 679 -5.42 35.17 7.42
C GLY A 679 -6.49 34.20 7.95
N HIS A 680 -6.77 33.11 7.23
CA HIS A 680 -7.69 32.07 7.67
C HIS A 680 -6.96 31.10 8.61
N ARG A 681 -7.31 31.07 9.90
CA ARG A 681 -6.65 30.21 10.90
C ARG A 681 -7.31 28.83 10.94
N MET A 682 -6.54 27.78 10.70
CA MET A 682 -6.96 26.39 10.93
C MET A 682 -7.02 26.13 12.44
N GLY A 683 -8.14 25.59 12.91
CA GLY A 683 -8.38 25.29 14.32
C GLY A 683 -8.44 26.53 15.22
N GLY A 684 -7.89 26.42 16.44
CA GLY A 684 -7.86 27.48 17.45
C GLY A 684 -9.07 27.53 18.38
N GLU A 685 -8.97 28.39 19.39
CA GLU A 685 -10.01 28.63 20.40
C GLU A 685 -10.04 30.14 20.75
N PRO A 686 -11.14 30.87 20.47
CA PRO A 686 -12.35 30.39 19.77
C PRO A 686 -12.09 30.13 18.27
N PRO A 687 -12.80 29.16 17.65
CA PRO A 687 -12.71 28.89 16.22
C PRO A 687 -13.41 29.97 15.40
N ASN A 688 -13.06 30.09 14.12
CA ASN A 688 -13.78 30.97 13.21
C ASN A 688 -15.04 30.28 12.65
N LEU A 689 -16.20 30.69 13.14
CA LEU A 689 -17.51 30.14 12.76
C LEU A 689 -18.03 30.58 11.39
N THR A 690 -17.22 31.28 10.60
CA THR A 690 -17.59 31.81 9.28
C THR A 690 -16.76 31.24 8.13
N HIS A 691 -15.79 30.35 8.41
CA HIS A 691 -14.95 29.78 7.36
C HIS A 691 -15.79 29.02 6.33
N ASN A 692 -15.50 29.29 5.05
CA ASN A 692 -16.14 28.62 3.93
C ASN A 692 -15.17 28.41 2.76
N GLY A 693 -15.06 27.16 2.32
CA GLY A 693 -14.28 26.75 1.16
C GLY A 693 -13.01 25.99 1.54
N PHE A 694 -12.04 25.99 0.62
CA PHE A 694 -10.83 25.19 0.71
C PHE A 694 -9.64 26.05 1.10
N PHE A 695 -8.80 25.53 1.99
CA PHE A 695 -7.70 26.28 2.57
C PHE A 695 -6.40 25.47 2.52
N LEU A 696 -5.35 26.07 1.98
CA LEU A 696 -4.02 25.47 1.87
C LEU A 696 -3.02 26.23 2.74
N LEU A 697 -2.22 25.49 3.49
CA LEU A 697 -1.19 26.04 4.37
C LEU A 697 0.04 25.13 4.40
N ALA A 698 1.17 25.66 4.84
CA ALA A 698 2.39 24.90 5.07
C ALA A 698 2.71 24.85 6.57
N THR A 699 3.32 23.75 7.02
CA THR A 699 3.79 23.60 8.41
C THR A 699 5.29 23.34 8.45
N ASN A 700 5.92 23.52 9.61
CA ASN A 700 7.30 23.09 9.85
C ASN A 700 7.38 21.56 10.00
N SER A 701 8.58 20.99 9.91
CA SER A 701 8.78 19.55 10.16
C SER A 701 8.78 19.17 11.64
N ASN A 702 9.00 20.13 12.53
CA ASN A 702 9.06 19.96 13.98
C ASN A 702 8.28 21.06 14.68
N ALA A 703 7.87 20.83 15.93
CA ALA A 703 7.21 21.83 16.75
C ALA A 703 8.15 23.04 17.03
N PRO A 704 7.65 24.28 17.04
CA PRO A 704 6.29 24.66 16.65
C PRO A 704 6.05 24.45 15.15
N PHE A 705 4.99 23.73 14.82
CA PHE A 705 4.59 23.40 13.45
C PHE A 705 3.98 24.61 12.74
N ALA A 706 3.31 25.48 13.48
CA ALA A 706 2.75 26.74 13.01
C ALA A 706 3.83 27.67 12.46
N ARG A 707 3.57 28.27 11.29
CA ARG A 707 4.49 29.18 10.61
C ARG A 707 4.08 30.65 10.68
N GLY A 708 2.80 30.93 10.95
CA GLY A 708 2.22 32.27 10.86
C GLY A 708 1.81 32.65 9.45
#